data_AF-A0A3D1SHA5-F1
#
_entry.id   AF-A0A3D1SHA5-F1
#
_cell.length_a   1.000
_cell.length_b   1.000
_cell.length_c   1.000
_cell.angle_alpha   90.00
_cell.angle_beta   90.00
_cell.angle_gamma   90.00
#
_symmetry.space_group_name_H-M   'P 1'
#
loop_
_entity.id
_entity.type
_entity.pdbx_description
1 polymer ?
#
loop_
_entity_poly.entity_id
_entity_poly.type
_entity_poly.pdbx_seq_one_letter_code
_entity_poly.pdbx_strand_id
1 'polypeptide(L)'
;MGAAAAIVKPIKKKNVAKYILIPVLSVIGAVLIAAGVLFFVNRSLFFNIILGNSGYAAMVEGNSIKEITNKIDMAALSDGIKSATTRSSSAFSGAISGMGGAGYGIAPTGSSYGMANSVASGIDAKAMIESVNKAMSESYGVNSVKVSSTLNVELTDSFKAQLAGLMHFTDNDIDELLKMINNFGFVVDFTSSEKALECGFEMNADGLKLNAKSIVDENGNVYLMLPFVSDKAFMMNVGTASASQAGQVNTVCLELDEKELKRITEKLVNTYLDVYKSCEIKVEDGEIIVAGATAKGKYIKVNFTGAKMAEFATKACEAIADDSYLCGKLAAFLTDCGASMTEEQLKNAIKSVSGMWDKVIPQTCGLVIETVTDNNCKVLAKSYSAINGSETAGKVSFAGDFNVSTKGGKTAAFALEIEEKPVFTLYLEKTSDADGSCKIAVYDNNKKISLTAKYSEVKEATFCGKPITEGKIEISVDVPADFTEDNASFGDISAVINTAKIIVSIKTDGDGKVIEEFALDVPQYGKISMNAEVTAENKSGEISVPSDVIDFTEIGKSMDEIPEEMQKEIIAYLKDMRSAVKGQNAGELGDALSAGLDMIIGVAERGPSADRSDIRELMDDIADMRREVGNFDSQYNNTDEVLSARANALAEDIGKLYSNVSQKGYNMTEDEYNAFKSEYSRYSAVKESLEQEYAAGMGGPKGFGTRADDVAFNELDIDSLTIIMLEYASRYSAAVSMANSAMGANTGELEALLNDAEEKYETAAEDFENLYELYDSGTLNLSFLRKSRKSTKIFAYAVEALENAISPSV
;
A
#
# COMPACT_ATOMS: atom_id res chain seq x y z
N MET A 1 24.59 96.70 -55.69
CA MET A 1 23.29 96.32 -56.29
C MET A 1 22.64 95.35 -55.32
N GLY A 2 21.66 95.66 -54.48
CA GLY A 2 20.47 96.52 -54.61
C GLY A 2 19.27 95.60 -54.40
N ALA A 3 18.69 95.52 -53.19
CA ALA A 3 17.43 96.15 -52.76
C ALA A 3 16.41 95.01 -52.46
N ALA A 4 15.46 95.07 -51.53
CA ALA A 4 14.80 96.13 -50.77
C ALA A 4 14.30 95.50 -49.43
N ALA A 5 14.41 96.14 -48.26
CA ALA A 5 13.50 97.14 -47.66
C ALA A 5 12.02 96.68 -47.66
N ALA A 6 11.29 96.61 -46.54
CA ALA A 6 10.96 97.73 -45.64
C ALA A 6 10.58 97.20 -44.22
N ILE A 7 11.16 97.69 -43.10
CA ILE A 7 10.81 98.92 -42.30
C ILE A 7 9.51 98.65 -41.49
N VAL A 8 9.42 98.71 -40.15
CA VAL A 8 9.76 99.80 -39.21
C VAL A 8 10.05 99.30 -37.76
N LYS A 9 10.98 99.98 -37.07
CA LYS A 9 11.44 99.96 -35.65
C LYS A 9 10.37 100.52 -34.65
N PRO A 10 10.64 100.82 -33.34
CA PRO A 10 11.79 100.56 -32.43
C PRO A 10 11.33 99.91 -31.07
N ILE A 11 12.18 99.48 -30.13
CA ILE A 11 12.87 100.32 -29.13
C ILE A 11 14.09 99.56 -28.55
N LYS A 12 15.12 100.38 -28.28
CA LYS A 12 16.47 100.08 -27.82
C LYS A 12 16.53 99.28 -26.50
N LYS A 13 17.47 98.32 -26.44
CA LYS A 13 18.65 98.34 -25.55
C LYS A 13 19.68 97.31 -26.04
N LYS A 14 20.94 97.74 -26.17
CA LYS A 14 22.09 96.87 -26.49
C LYS A 14 22.36 95.95 -25.30
N ASN A 15 22.73 94.69 -25.55
CA ASN A 15 23.90 94.06 -24.92
C ASN A 15 24.17 92.64 -25.45
N VAL A 16 25.42 92.42 -25.88
CA VAL A 16 26.38 91.37 -25.44
C VAL A 16 25.98 89.88 -25.48
N ALA A 17 24.74 89.49 -25.74
CA ALA A 17 24.28 88.10 -25.63
C ALA A 17 24.78 87.13 -26.73
N LYS A 18 25.42 87.61 -27.81
CA LYS A 18 25.75 86.78 -28.98
C LYS A 18 27.10 86.05 -28.94
N TYR A 19 27.99 86.33 -27.98
CA TYR A 19 29.28 85.63 -27.86
C TYR A 19 29.32 84.54 -26.76
N ILE A 20 28.23 84.36 -25.99
CA ILE A 20 28.13 83.33 -24.93
C ILE A 20 27.24 82.15 -25.36
N LEU A 21 26.32 82.34 -26.32
CA LEU A 21 25.34 81.32 -26.69
C LEU A 21 25.94 80.12 -27.46
N ILE A 22 27.06 80.32 -28.19
CA ILE A 22 27.69 79.28 -29.02
C ILE A 22 28.51 78.28 -28.17
N PRO A 23 29.35 78.71 -27.21
CA PRO A 23 29.99 77.79 -26.26
C PRO A 23 28.98 77.03 -25.40
N VAL A 24 27.90 77.68 -24.96
CA VAL A 24 26.87 77.08 -24.08
C VAL A 24 26.07 75.98 -24.80
N LEU A 25 25.71 76.17 -26.08
CA LEU A 25 25.04 75.11 -26.87
C LEU A 25 25.98 73.93 -27.21
N SER A 26 27.29 74.18 -27.34
CA SER A 26 28.31 73.14 -27.55
C SER A 26 28.53 72.29 -26.29
N VAL A 27 28.52 72.93 -25.11
CA VAL A 27 28.63 72.27 -23.80
C VAL A 27 27.35 71.50 -23.48
N ILE A 28 26.16 72.05 -23.76
CA ILE A 28 24.88 71.33 -23.58
C ILE A 28 24.77 70.14 -24.53
N GLY A 29 25.22 70.28 -25.79
CA GLY A 29 25.29 69.18 -26.75
C GLY A 29 26.27 68.07 -26.34
N ALA A 30 27.46 68.42 -25.85
CA ALA A 30 28.44 67.46 -25.33
C ALA A 30 27.98 66.77 -24.04
N VAL A 31 27.28 67.49 -23.15
CA VAL A 31 26.68 66.93 -21.92
C VAL A 31 25.49 66.01 -22.22
N LEU A 32 24.66 66.32 -23.22
CA LEU A 32 23.56 65.45 -23.66
C LEU A 32 24.04 64.21 -24.42
N ILE A 33 25.12 64.31 -25.21
CA ILE A 33 25.75 63.16 -25.88
C ILE A 33 26.52 62.31 -24.86
N ALA A 34 27.22 62.90 -23.90
CA ALA A 34 27.87 62.17 -22.81
C ALA A 34 26.85 61.50 -21.87
N ALA A 35 25.74 62.16 -21.54
CA ALA A 35 24.63 61.57 -20.80
C ALA A 35 23.92 60.48 -21.60
N GLY A 36 23.75 60.64 -22.92
CA GLY A 36 23.22 59.61 -23.81
C GLY A 36 24.13 58.39 -23.95
N VAL A 37 25.45 58.59 -24.10
CA VAL A 37 26.44 57.50 -24.11
C VAL A 37 26.52 56.83 -22.74
N LEU A 38 26.49 57.56 -21.62
CA LEU A 38 26.39 56.98 -20.28
C LEU A 38 25.07 56.21 -20.07
N PHE A 39 23.96 56.69 -20.62
CA PHE A 39 22.65 56.03 -20.59
C PHE A 39 22.62 54.73 -21.40
N PHE A 40 23.29 54.67 -22.56
CA PHE A 40 23.35 53.48 -23.41
C PHE A 40 24.47 52.50 -23.01
N VAL A 41 25.54 52.96 -22.38
CA VAL A 41 26.69 52.11 -22.01
C VAL A 41 26.56 51.55 -20.57
N ASN A 42 25.90 52.27 -19.65
CA ASN A 42 25.77 51.84 -18.25
C ASN A 42 24.47 52.36 -17.60
N ARG A 43 23.34 51.81 -18.05
CA ARG A 43 21.98 52.18 -17.63
C ARG A 43 21.75 51.97 -16.14
N SER A 44 22.37 50.92 -15.55
CA SER A 44 22.28 50.62 -14.11
C SER A 44 22.89 51.71 -13.24
N LEU A 45 24.09 52.21 -13.58
CA LEU A 45 24.74 53.31 -12.87
C LEU A 45 23.89 54.59 -12.93
N PHE A 46 23.30 54.88 -14.08
CA PHE A 46 22.47 56.08 -14.28
C PHE A 46 21.18 56.04 -13.44
N PHE A 47 20.44 54.92 -13.46
CA PHE A 47 19.24 54.79 -12.64
C PHE A 47 19.54 54.85 -11.14
N ASN A 48 20.67 54.31 -10.70
CA ASN A 48 21.12 54.46 -9.31
C ASN A 48 21.35 55.93 -8.91
N ILE A 49 21.98 56.72 -9.79
CA ILE A 49 22.22 58.14 -9.53
C ILE A 49 20.90 58.94 -9.42
N ILE A 50 19.91 58.63 -10.26
CA ILE A 50 18.63 59.38 -10.30
C ILE A 50 17.68 58.98 -9.18
N LEU A 51 17.51 57.68 -8.94
CA LEU A 51 16.54 57.15 -7.99
C LEU A 51 17.12 57.04 -6.57
N GLY A 52 18.44 57.18 -6.43
CA GLY A 52 19.18 56.80 -5.24
C GLY A 52 19.28 55.29 -5.07
N ASN A 53 20.19 54.83 -4.19
CA ASN A 53 20.42 53.41 -3.93
C ASN A 53 19.14 52.65 -3.57
N SER A 54 18.29 53.23 -2.70
CA SER A 54 17.04 52.61 -2.26
C SER A 54 15.98 52.52 -3.36
N GLY A 55 15.81 53.58 -4.16
CA GLY A 55 14.88 53.60 -5.28
C GLY A 55 15.30 52.67 -6.41
N TYR A 56 16.61 52.62 -6.72
CA TYR A 56 17.16 51.72 -7.72
C TYR A 56 17.05 50.24 -7.32
N ALA A 57 17.44 49.90 -6.09
CA ALA A 57 17.32 48.53 -5.60
C ALA A 57 15.87 48.04 -5.58
N ALA A 58 14.94 48.88 -5.13
CA ALA A 58 13.51 48.53 -5.16
C ALA A 58 12.93 48.44 -6.57
N MET A 59 13.45 49.21 -7.54
CA MET A 59 13.09 49.07 -8.96
C MET A 59 13.57 47.72 -9.51
N VAL A 60 14.82 47.33 -9.25
CA VAL A 60 15.38 46.04 -9.69
C VAL A 60 14.61 44.88 -9.04
N GLU A 61 14.38 44.94 -7.73
CA GLU A 61 13.60 43.95 -6.99
C GLU A 61 12.17 43.87 -7.51
N GLY A 62 11.50 45.01 -7.67
CA GLY A 62 10.13 45.09 -8.17
C GLY A 62 9.99 44.59 -9.59
N ASN A 63 10.94 44.88 -10.48
CA ASN A 63 10.95 44.33 -11.84
C ASN A 63 11.12 42.80 -11.82
N SER A 64 11.99 42.28 -10.95
CA SER A 64 12.19 40.83 -10.80
C SER A 64 10.92 40.12 -10.33
N ILE A 65 10.28 40.66 -9.28
CA ILE A 65 9.06 40.09 -8.72
C ILE A 65 7.89 40.21 -9.70
N LYS A 66 7.77 41.34 -10.41
CA LYS A 66 6.77 41.54 -11.46
C LYS A 66 6.95 40.58 -12.62
N GLU A 67 8.18 40.31 -13.04
CA GLU A 67 8.43 39.35 -14.12
C GLU A 67 7.96 37.94 -13.73
N ILE A 68 8.18 37.52 -12.48
CA ILE A 68 7.72 36.23 -11.96
C ILE A 68 6.19 36.23 -11.81
N THR A 69 5.62 37.24 -11.16
CA THR A 69 4.17 37.30 -10.92
C THR A 69 3.34 37.43 -12.20
N ASN A 70 3.87 38.05 -13.27
CA ASN A 70 3.22 38.08 -14.57
C ASN A 70 3.23 36.72 -15.31
N LYS A 71 4.12 35.80 -14.93
CA LYS A 71 4.18 34.43 -15.49
C LYS A 71 3.27 33.46 -14.73
N ILE A 72 2.68 33.87 -13.61
CA ILE A 72 1.71 33.05 -12.87
C ILE A 72 0.39 33.06 -13.64
N ASP A 73 -0.08 31.89 -14.05
CA ASP A 73 -1.42 31.70 -14.57
C ASP A 73 -2.43 31.82 -13.42
N MET A 74 -3.12 32.96 -13.35
CA MET A 74 -4.08 33.26 -12.30
C MET A 74 -5.37 32.43 -12.43
N ALA A 75 -5.71 31.96 -13.64
CA ALA A 75 -6.82 31.05 -13.84
C ALA A 75 -6.47 29.68 -13.25
N ALA A 76 -5.28 29.16 -13.57
CA ALA A 76 -4.80 27.89 -13.00
C ALA A 76 -4.63 27.96 -11.46
N LEU A 77 -4.16 29.10 -10.92
CA LEU A 77 -4.09 29.30 -9.47
C LEU A 77 -5.49 29.32 -8.83
N SER A 78 -6.46 29.98 -9.45
CA SER A 78 -7.86 29.97 -9.00
C SER A 78 -8.44 28.56 -8.99
N ASP A 79 -8.31 27.84 -10.09
CA ASP A 79 -8.76 26.46 -10.23
C ASP A 79 -8.07 25.53 -9.21
N GLY A 80 -6.79 25.75 -8.95
CA GLY A 80 -6.03 25.04 -7.91
C GLY A 80 -6.57 25.30 -6.50
N ILE A 81 -6.86 26.56 -6.15
CA ILE A 81 -7.47 26.93 -4.86
C ILE A 81 -8.87 26.34 -4.73
N LYS A 82 -9.70 26.43 -5.78
CA LYS A 82 -11.02 25.82 -5.84
C LYS A 82 -10.93 24.31 -5.62
N SER A 83 -10.02 23.63 -6.30
CA SER A 83 -9.80 22.18 -6.17
C SER A 83 -9.33 21.78 -4.78
N ALA A 84 -8.35 22.49 -4.21
CA ALA A 84 -7.82 22.21 -2.88
C ALA A 84 -8.89 22.41 -1.79
N THR A 85 -9.64 23.50 -1.86
CA THR A 85 -10.69 23.81 -0.89
C THR A 85 -11.90 22.90 -1.02
N THR A 86 -12.23 22.43 -2.23
CA THR A 86 -13.25 21.39 -2.46
C THR A 86 -12.90 20.08 -1.75
N ARG A 87 -11.63 19.65 -1.85
CA ARG A 87 -11.15 18.46 -1.14
C ARG A 87 -11.20 18.68 0.39
N SER A 88 -10.72 19.81 0.88
CA SER A 88 -10.71 20.10 2.32
C SER A 88 -12.10 20.28 2.92
N SER A 89 -13.04 20.93 2.22
CA SER A 89 -14.42 21.13 2.69
C SER A 89 -15.18 19.81 2.77
N SER A 90 -14.95 18.86 1.85
CA SER A 90 -15.54 17.52 1.92
C SER A 90 -15.09 16.74 3.17
N ALA A 91 -13.83 16.91 3.59
CA ALA A 91 -13.31 16.33 4.82
C ALA A 91 -13.84 17.05 6.08
N PHE A 92 -14.01 18.37 6.02
CA PHE A 92 -14.51 19.19 7.13
C PHE A 92 -16.02 19.03 7.34
N SER A 93 -16.80 19.02 6.25
CA SER A 93 -18.24 18.77 6.24
C SER A 93 -18.55 17.31 6.60
N GLY A 94 -17.76 16.34 6.11
CA GLY A 94 -17.84 14.94 6.53
C GLY A 94 -17.53 14.74 8.02
N ALA A 95 -16.64 15.53 8.61
CA ALA A 95 -16.42 15.53 10.05
C ALA A 95 -17.61 16.14 10.82
N ILE A 96 -18.25 17.19 10.33
CA ILE A 96 -19.34 17.87 11.08
C ILE A 96 -20.71 17.19 10.88
N SER A 97 -20.98 16.61 9.71
CA SER A 97 -22.23 15.88 9.40
C SER A 97 -22.14 14.37 9.67
N GLY A 98 -20.92 13.83 9.82
CA GLY A 98 -20.64 12.40 10.07
C GLY A 98 -20.01 12.06 11.43
N MET A 99 -19.69 13.02 12.31
CA MET A 99 -19.24 12.72 13.70
C MET A 99 -20.37 12.32 14.64
N GLY A 100 -21.34 11.57 14.12
CA GLY A 100 -22.16 10.62 14.83
C GLY A 100 -21.76 9.17 14.57
N GLY A 101 -20.54 8.86 14.09
CA GLY A 101 -20.05 7.48 14.05
C GLY A 101 -18.92 7.23 13.07
N ALA A 102 -17.71 6.98 13.61
CA ALA A 102 -16.56 6.30 13.01
C ALA A 102 -16.10 6.72 11.60
N GLY A 103 -14.95 7.39 11.54
CA GLY A 103 -14.26 7.71 10.30
C GLY A 103 -13.88 6.46 9.50
N TYR A 104 -14.34 6.38 8.27
CA TYR A 104 -13.77 5.53 7.23
C TYR A 104 -13.80 6.28 5.91
N GLY A 105 -12.61 6.42 5.32
CA GLY A 105 -12.42 6.95 3.98
C GLY A 105 -13.07 6.06 2.93
N ILE A 106 -13.43 6.68 1.82
CA ILE A 106 -14.05 6.08 0.64
C ILE A 106 -13.07 5.05 0.05
N ALA A 107 -13.22 3.79 0.43
CA ALA A 107 -12.60 2.64 -0.22
C ALA A 107 -13.66 1.52 -0.29
N PRO A 108 -14.22 1.23 -1.48
CA PRO A 108 -15.19 0.16 -1.63
C PRO A 108 -14.47 -1.17 -1.90
N THR A 109 -13.72 -1.71 -0.94
CA THR A 109 -13.21 -3.09 -1.05
C THR A 109 -12.99 -3.71 0.33
N GLY A 110 -13.79 -4.73 0.66
CA GLY A 110 -13.37 -5.84 1.52
C GLY A 110 -13.81 -5.82 2.99
N SER A 111 -15.10 -6.07 3.27
CA SER A 111 -15.53 -7.10 4.25
C SER A 111 -17.07 -7.12 4.32
N SER A 112 -17.66 -8.09 3.63
CA SER A 112 -19.09 -8.40 3.60
C SER A 112 -19.61 -8.88 4.97
N TYR A 113 -20.79 -8.39 5.35
CA TYR A 113 -21.72 -8.81 6.42
C TYR A 113 -22.02 -7.80 7.54
N GLY A 114 -21.08 -6.95 8.00
CA GLY A 114 -21.39 -5.90 9.00
C GLY A 114 -21.83 -4.55 8.41
N MET A 115 -21.48 -4.29 7.15
CA MET A 115 -21.68 -2.98 6.51
C MET A 115 -23.02 -2.81 5.80
N ALA A 116 -23.68 -3.89 5.35
CA ALA A 116 -24.93 -3.76 4.57
C ALA A 116 -26.06 -3.09 5.39
N ASN A 117 -26.23 -3.45 6.66
CA ASN A 117 -27.28 -2.87 7.52
C ASN A 117 -26.93 -1.48 8.09
N SER A 118 -25.66 -1.10 8.16
CA SER A 118 -25.23 0.21 8.66
C SER A 118 -25.12 1.26 7.56
N VAL A 119 -24.94 0.85 6.30
CA VAL A 119 -24.89 1.72 5.11
C VAL A 119 -26.29 1.94 4.50
N ALA A 120 -27.20 0.94 4.58
CA ALA A 120 -28.55 0.97 4.00
C ALA A 120 -29.48 2.10 4.49
N SER A 121 -29.14 2.80 5.59
CA SER A 121 -29.95 3.89 6.13
C SER A 121 -29.46 5.31 5.79
N GLY A 122 -28.31 5.45 5.10
CA GLY A 122 -27.64 6.76 4.95
C GLY A 122 -27.27 7.20 3.53
N ILE A 123 -27.41 6.36 2.50
CA ILE A 123 -26.98 6.68 1.12
C ILE A 123 -28.19 6.88 0.20
N ASP A 124 -28.27 8.04 -0.43
CA ASP A 124 -29.18 8.31 -1.56
C ASP A 124 -28.47 7.88 -2.85
N ALA A 125 -28.87 6.72 -3.39
CA ALA A 125 -28.24 6.12 -4.56
C ALA A 125 -28.35 7.02 -5.79
N LYS A 126 -29.49 7.70 -5.97
CA LYS A 126 -29.70 8.64 -7.06
C LYS A 126 -28.77 9.84 -6.96
N ALA A 127 -28.65 10.45 -5.78
CA ALA A 127 -27.72 11.55 -5.56
C ALA A 127 -26.26 11.15 -5.78
N MET A 128 -25.88 9.91 -5.41
CA MET A 128 -24.55 9.36 -5.69
C MET A 128 -24.30 9.25 -7.20
N ILE A 129 -25.24 8.65 -7.95
CA ILE A 129 -25.14 8.48 -9.41
C ILE A 129 -25.02 9.86 -10.10
N GLU A 130 -25.90 10.80 -9.73
CA GLU A 130 -25.87 12.17 -10.26
C GLU A 130 -24.56 12.88 -9.95
N SER A 131 -24.05 12.75 -8.71
CA SER A 131 -22.79 13.36 -8.28
C SER A 131 -21.60 12.82 -9.06
N VAL A 132 -21.52 11.51 -9.25
CA VAL A 132 -20.44 10.88 -10.01
C VAL A 132 -20.52 11.27 -11.50
N ASN A 133 -21.72 11.26 -12.08
CA ASN A 133 -21.92 11.68 -13.47
C ASN A 133 -21.55 13.15 -13.69
N LYS A 134 -21.92 14.03 -12.74
CA LYS A 134 -21.54 15.44 -12.75
C LYS A 134 -20.03 15.60 -12.59
N ALA A 135 -19.40 14.89 -11.64
CA ALA A 135 -17.96 14.96 -11.42
C ALA A 135 -17.17 14.53 -12.68
N MET A 136 -17.62 13.49 -13.37
CA MET A 136 -17.01 13.06 -14.64
C MET A 136 -17.22 14.06 -15.76
N SER A 137 -18.42 14.60 -15.90
CA SER A 137 -18.74 15.63 -16.89
C SER A 137 -17.96 16.91 -16.67
N GLU A 138 -17.78 17.35 -15.42
CA GLU A 138 -17.03 18.55 -15.06
C GLU A 138 -15.51 18.35 -15.17
N SER A 139 -15.00 17.18 -14.81
CA SER A 139 -13.56 16.89 -14.81
C SER A 139 -13.03 16.54 -16.19
N TYR A 140 -13.80 15.75 -16.96
CA TYR A 140 -13.35 15.13 -18.20
C TYR A 140 -14.30 15.36 -19.39
N GLY A 141 -15.44 16.04 -19.23
CA GLY A 141 -16.38 16.27 -20.36
C GLY A 141 -16.96 14.99 -20.98
N VAL A 142 -16.84 13.86 -20.29
CA VAL A 142 -17.24 12.53 -20.74
C VAL A 142 -18.00 11.80 -19.64
N ASN A 143 -18.79 10.78 -20.03
CA ASN A 143 -19.50 9.90 -19.11
C ASN A 143 -18.88 8.48 -19.00
N SER A 144 -17.78 8.19 -19.71
CA SER A 144 -17.07 6.92 -19.64
C SER A 144 -15.55 7.10 -19.66
N VAL A 145 -14.86 6.35 -18.79
CA VAL A 145 -13.40 6.27 -18.73
C VAL A 145 -13.00 4.79 -18.68
N LYS A 146 -12.06 4.41 -19.52
CA LYS A 146 -11.45 3.09 -19.57
C LYS A 146 -9.96 3.21 -19.32
N VAL A 147 -9.46 2.52 -18.31
CA VAL A 147 -8.04 2.39 -18.02
C VAL A 147 -7.61 0.98 -18.36
N SER A 148 -6.56 0.84 -19.15
CA SER A 148 -5.92 -0.44 -19.42
C SER A 148 -4.47 -0.37 -18.99
N SER A 149 -3.95 -1.45 -18.44
CA SER A 149 -2.56 -1.52 -18.02
C SER A 149 -1.95 -2.84 -18.44
N THR A 150 -0.70 -2.78 -18.89
CA THR A 150 0.09 -3.93 -19.29
C THR A 150 1.47 -3.84 -18.67
N LEU A 151 2.05 -5.00 -18.39
CA LEU A 151 3.42 -5.13 -17.93
C LEU A 151 4.26 -5.76 -19.04
N ASN A 152 5.46 -5.25 -19.25
CA ASN A 152 6.43 -5.82 -20.17
C ASN A 152 7.79 -5.92 -19.47
N VAL A 153 8.33 -7.13 -19.40
CA VAL A 153 9.60 -7.48 -18.79
C VAL A 153 10.48 -8.11 -19.86
N GLU A 154 11.65 -7.52 -20.04
CA GLU A 154 12.72 -7.97 -20.92
C GLU A 154 13.96 -8.19 -20.06
N LEU A 155 14.51 -9.40 -20.05
CA LEU A 155 15.74 -9.72 -19.32
C LEU A 155 16.90 -9.95 -20.28
N THR A 156 18.11 -9.55 -19.90
CA THR A 156 19.32 -9.87 -20.67
C THR A 156 19.62 -11.37 -20.60
N ASP A 157 20.22 -11.95 -21.66
CA ASP A 157 20.57 -13.37 -21.69
C ASP A 157 21.46 -13.78 -20.51
N SER A 158 22.41 -12.90 -20.12
CA SER A 158 23.27 -13.12 -18.96
C SER A 158 22.49 -13.20 -17.65
N PHE A 159 21.44 -12.39 -17.49
CA PHE A 159 20.64 -12.37 -16.27
C PHE A 159 19.63 -13.53 -16.26
N LYS A 160 19.07 -13.92 -17.41
CA LYS A 160 18.30 -15.16 -17.55
C LYS A 160 19.11 -16.38 -17.10
N ALA A 161 20.34 -16.52 -17.59
CA ALA A 161 21.23 -17.61 -17.19
C ALA A 161 21.56 -17.60 -15.68
N GLN A 162 21.70 -16.41 -15.08
CA GLN A 162 21.89 -16.29 -13.63
C GLN A 162 20.65 -16.74 -12.84
N LEU A 163 19.46 -16.31 -13.26
CA LEU A 163 18.19 -16.73 -12.66
C LEU A 163 17.95 -18.23 -12.80
N ALA A 164 18.28 -18.81 -13.95
CA ALA A 164 18.19 -20.25 -14.20
C ALA A 164 19.06 -21.03 -13.21
N GLY A 165 20.30 -20.57 -13.02
CA GLY A 165 21.24 -21.15 -12.05
C GLY A 165 20.79 -20.99 -10.59
N LEU A 166 20.17 -19.86 -10.23
CA LEU A 166 19.72 -19.56 -8.87
C LEU A 166 18.43 -20.29 -8.48
N MET A 167 17.46 -20.37 -9.39
CA MET A 167 16.14 -20.95 -9.14
C MET A 167 16.06 -22.43 -9.55
N HIS A 168 17.15 -23.00 -10.07
CA HIS A 168 17.18 -24.34 -10.65
C HIS A 168 16.16 -24.53 -11.78
N PHE A 169 15.94 -23.48 -12.57
CA PHE A 169 15.06 -23.48 -13.74
C PHE A 169 15.86 -23.70 -15.02
N THR A 170 15.18 -24.19 -16.06
CA THR A 170 15.71 -24.16 -17.42
C THR A 170 15.46 -22.79 -18.07
N ASP A 171 16.20 -22.47 -19.14
CA ASP A 171 15.96 -21.24 -19.90
C ASP A 171 14.52 -21.19 -20.47
N ASN A 172 13.95 -22.35 -20.83
CA ASN A 172 12.57 -22.47 -21.28
C ASN A 172 11.57 -22.10 -20.18
N ASP A 173 11.80 -22.51 -18.94
CA ASP A 173 10.91 -22.19 -17.81
C ASP A 173 10.89 -20.68 -17.55
N ILE A 174 12.05 -20.00 -17.71
CA ILE A 174 12.15 -18.54 -17.58
C ILE A 174 11.42 -17.84 -18.72
N ASP A 175 11.56 -18.32 -19.95
CA ASP A 175 10.87 -17.75 -21.10
C ASP A 175 9.33 -17.94 -21.00
N GLU A 176 8.86 -19.06 -20.47
CA GLU A 176 7.44 -19.28 -20.16
C GLU A 176 6.95 -18.32 -19.07
N LEU A 177 7.71 -18.14 -17.98
CA LEU A 177 7.38 -17.16 -16.94
C LEU A 177 7.32 -15.73 -17.47
N LEU A 178 8.29 -15.31 -18.29
CA LEU A 178 8.30 -13.99 -18.92
C LEU A 178 7.10 -13.83 -19.87
N LYS A 179 6.74 -14.87 -20.62
CA LYS A 179 5.54 -14.86 -21.46
C LYS A 179 4.27 -14.69 -20.62
N MET A 180 4.15 -15.38 -19.49
CA MET A 180 3.00 -15.22 -18.57
C MET A 180 2.92 -13.79 -18.01
N ILE A 181 4.05 -13.23 -17.56
CA ILE A 181 4.14 -11.87 -17.04
C ILE A 181 3.77 -10.83 -18.11
N ASN A 182 4.28 -10.98 -19.33
CA ASN A 182 4.06 -10.03 -20.42
C ASN A 182 2.67 -10.13 -21.03
N ASN A 183 2.00 -11.28 -20.90
CA ASN A 183 0.60 -11.46 -21.29
C ASN A 183 -0.38 -11.02 -20.20
N PHE A 184 0.11 -10.55 -19.05
CA PHE A 184 -0.74 -10.04 -17.98
C PHE A 184 -1.19 -8.61 -18.26
N GLY A 185 -2.50 -8.40 -18.23
CA GLY A 185 -3.08 -7.07 -18.35
C GLY A 185 -4.40 -6.95 -17.62
N PHE A 186 -4.69 -5.74 -17.14
CA PHE A 186 -5.99 -5.42 -16.54
C PHE A 186 -6.62 -4.23 -17.24
N VAL A 187 -7.93 -4.26 -17.32
CA VAL A 187 -8.77 -3.20 -17.86
C VAL A 187 -9.82 -2.89 -16.80
N VAL A 188 -9.97 -1.62 -16.47
CA VAL A 188 -11.04 -1.12 -15.64
C VAL A 188 -11.81 -0.11 -16.47
N ASP A 189 -13.10 -0.30 -16.60
CA ASP A 189 -13.97 0.68 -17.24
C ASP A 189 -15.03 1.19 -16.27
N PHE A 190 -15.24 2.49 -16.30
CA PHE A 190 -16.19 3.17 -15.46
C PHE A 190 -17.10 4.01 -16.34
N THR A 191 -18.40 3.80 -16.24
CA THR A 191 -19.40 4.52 -17.02
C THR A 191 -20.50 5.01 -16.10
N SER A 192 -20.86 6.29 -16.23
CA SER A 192 -21.97 6.90 -15.51
C SER A 192 -23.09 7.30 -16.44
N SER A 193 -24.32 7.22 -15.95
CA SER A 193 -25.50 7.77 -16.61
C SER A 193 -26.36 8.51 -15.57
N GLU A 194 -27.50 9.06 -15.98
CA GLU A 194 -28.44 9.69 -15.03
C GLU A 194 -29.09 8.69 -14.06
N LYS A 195 -29.16 7.40 -14.42
CA LYS A 195 -29.95 6.39 -13.70
C LYS A 195 -29.14 5.25 -13.11
N ALA A 196 -27.89 5.10 -13.53
CA ALA A 196 -27.02 4.02 -13.08
C ALA A 196 -25.54 4.36 -13.19
N LEU A 197 -24.73 3.63 -12.42
CA LEU A 197 -23.28 3.55 -12.54
C LEU A 197 -22.87 2.14 -12.92
N GLU A 198 -21.88 2.03 -13.79
CA GLU A 198 -21.33 0.77 -14.28
C GLU A 198 -19.82 0.77 -14.06
N CYS A 199 -19.31 -0.30 -13.45
CA CYS A 199 -17.89 -0.55 -13.28
C CYS A 199 -17.56 -1.93 -13.83
N GLY A 200 -16.79 -2.00 -14.90
CA GLY A 200 -16.26 -3.22 -15.45
C GLY A 200 -14.80 -3.43 -15.07
N PHE A 201 -14.44 -4.68 -14.89
CA PHE A 201 -13.10 -5.17 -14.69
C PHE A 201 -12.85 -6.31 -15.66
N GLU A 202 -11.74 -6.30 -16.36
CA GLU A 202 -11.27 -7.39 -17.19
C GLU A 202 -9.80 -7.67 -16.87
N MET A 203 -9.45 -8.94 -16.74
CA MET A 203 -8.09 -9.42 -16.59
C MET A 203 -7.80 -10.43 -17.69
N ASN A 204 -6.64 -10.28 -18.30
CA ASN A 204 -6.11 -11.24 -19.27
C ASN A 204 -4.79 -11.80 -18.72
N ALA A 205 -4.63 -13.13 -18.74
CA ALA A 205 -3.43 -13.85 -18.34
C ALA A 205 -3.31 -15.16 -19.14
N ASP A 206 -2.30 -15.27 -20.01
CA ASP A 206 -1.96 -16.48 -20.80
C ASP A 206 -3.16 -17.24 -21.40
N GLY A 207 -4.04 -16.52 -22.11
CA GLY A 207 -5.23 -17.08 -22.75
C GLY A 207 -6.47 -17.17 -21.84
N LEU A 208 -6.31 -16.96 -20.52
CA LEU A 208 -7.43 -16.74 -19.61
C LEU A 208 -7.88 -15.27 -19.68
N LYS A 209 -9.15 -15.07 -20.00
CA LYS A 209 -9.85 -13.78 -19.96
C LYS A 209 -11.01 -13.87 -18.97
N LEU A 210 -10.84 -13.19 -17.84
CA LEU A 210 -11.89 -13.04 -16.84
C LEU A 210 -12.43 -11.62 -16.89
N ASN A 211 -13.75 -11.46 -16.82
CA ASN A 211 -14.35 -10.15 -16.68
C ASN A 211 -15.48 -10.16 -15.65
N ALA A 212 -15.63 -9.04 -14.96
CA ALA A 212 -16.66 -8.79 -13.98
C ALA A 212 -17.25 -7.42 -14.26
N LYS A 213 -18.54 -7.27 -14.03
CA LYS A 213 -19.25 -6.03 -14.26
C LYS A 213 -20.19 -5.78 -13.11
N SER A 214 -20.05 -4.63 -12.46
CA SER A 214 -20.94 -4.17 -11.40
C SER A 214 -21.81 -3.04 -11.92
N ILE A 215 -23.11 -3.08 -11.62
CA ILE A 215 -24.05 -2.01 -11.94
C ILE A 215 -24.78 -1.60 -10.66
N VAL A 216 -24.90 -0.30 -10.42
CA VAL A 216 -25.73 0.26 -9.35
C VAL A 216 -26.81 1.13 -9.99
N ASP A 217 -28.08 0.85 -9.72
CA ASP A 217 -29.20 1.66 -10.22
C ASP A 217 -29.70 2.70 -9.20
N GLU A 218 -30.52 3.64 -9.65
CA GLU A 218 -31.09 4.71 -8.81
C GLU A 218 -32.00 4.20 -7.67
N ASN A 219 -32.42 2.94 -7.70
CA ASN A 219 -33.27 2.32 -6.70
C ASN A 219 -32.47 1.62 -5.58
N GLY A 220 -31.14 1.64 -5.66
CA GLY A 220 -30.26 0.94 -4.73
C GLY A 220 -30.13 -0.55 -4.99
N ASN A 221 -30.45 -1.02 -6.21
CA ASN A 221 -30.10 -2.37 -6.63
C ASN A 221 -28.64 -2.41 -7.09
N VAL A 222 -27.89 -3.36 -6.55
CA VAL A 222 -26.51 -3.66 -6.95
C VAL A 222 -26.50 -4.98 -7.70
N TYR A 223 -25.97 -4.97 -8.92
CA TYR A 223 -25.84 -6.13 -9.79
C TYR A 223 -24.37 -6.47 -9.96
N LEU A 224 -24.01 -7.75 -9.82
CA LEU A 224 -22.70 -8.28 -10.18
C LEU A 224 -22.86 -9.32 -11.28
N MET A 225 -22.25 -9.07 -12.42
CA MET A 225 -22.23 -9.96 -13.58
C MET A 225 -20.81 -10.48 -13.79
N LEU A 226 -20.71 -11.69 -14.34
CA LEU A 226 -19.45 -12.25 -14.84
C LEU A 226 -19.66 -12.60 -16.32
N PRO A 227 -19.53 -11.62 -17.24
CA PRO A 227 -19.92 -11.79 -18.66
C PRO A 227 -19.22 -12.94 -19.39
N PHE A 228 -18.04 -13.38 -18.93
CA PHE A 228 -17.34 -14.54 -19.49
C PHE A 228 -18.05 -15.87 -19.20
N VAL A 229 -18.98 -15.88 -18.23
CA VAL A 229 -19.83 -17.03 -17.87
C VAL A 229 -21.17 -16.94 -18.57
N SER A 230 -21.92 -15.85 -18.33
CA SER A 230 -23.25 -15.59 -18.91
C SER A 230 -23.67 -14.13 -18.69
N ASP A 231 -24.80 -13.74 -19.28
CA ASP A 231 -25.43 -12.42 -19.06
C ASP A 231 -26.26 -12.35 -17.76
N LYS A 232 -26.31 -13.43 -16.96
CA LYS A 232 -27.04 -13.49 -15.69
C LYS A 232 -26.28 -12.72 -14.60
N ALA A 233 -26.99 -11.99 -13.74
CA ALA A 233 -26.40 -11.19 -12.66
C ALA A 233 -26.80 -11.68 -11.27
N PHE A 234 -25.92 -11.52 -10.29
CA PHE A 234 -26.27 -11.57 -8.87
C PHE A 234 -26.79 -10.21 -8.45
N MET A 235 -27.98 -10.14 -7.86
CA MET A 235 -28.60 -8.88 -7.45
C MET A 235 -28.81 -8.82 -5.94
N MET A 236 -28.56 -7.66 -5.35
CA MET A 236 -28.91 -7.34 -3.98
C MET A 236 -29.46 -5.90 -3.92
N ASN A 237 -30.64 -5.72 -3.35
CA ASN A 237 -31.16 -4.40 -3.02
C ASN A 237 -30.63 -3.97 -1.65
N VAL A 238 -29.82 -2.90 -1.63
CA VAL A 238 -29.25 -2.34 -0.39
C VAL A 238 -30.11 -1.23 0.22
N GLY A 239 -31.25 -0.92 -0.39
CA GLY A 239 -32.09 0.22 -0.04
C GLY A 239 -31.50 1.56 -0.46
N THR A 240 -32.32 2.59 -0.48
CA THR A 240 -31.88 3.99 -0.62
C THR A 240 -32.48 4.83 0.50
N ALA A 241 -31.67 5.68 1.12
CA ALA A 241 -32.16 6.67 2.06
C ALA A 241 -32.95 7.75 1.32
N SER A 242 -33.95 8.34 1.98
CA SER A 242 -34.58 9.57 1.47
C SER A 242 -33.57 10.73 1.53
N ALA A 243 -33.62 11.64 0.54
CA ALA A 243 -32.76 12.84 0.45
C ALA A 243 -32.78 13.73 1.71
N SER A 244 -33.79 13.59 2.59
CA SER A 244 -33.89 14.30 3.86
C SER A 244 -33.13 13.65 5.02
N GLN A 245 -32.75 12.38 4.91
CA GLN A 245 -32.00 11.62 5.92
C GLN A 245 -30.51 11.53 5.59
N ALA A 246 -30.15 11.50 4.31
CA ALA A 246 -28.77 11.63 3.83
C ALA A 246 -28.48 13.14 3.70
N GLY A 247 -27.83 13.74 4.71
CA GLY A 247 -27.49 15.17 4.68
C GLY A 247 -26.86 15.55 3.34
N GLN A 248 -27.38 16.60 2.69
CA GLN A 248 -26.84 17.08 1.42
C GLN A 248 -25.34 17.39 1.61
N VAL A 249 -24.47 16.58 0.99
CA VAL A 249 -23.05 16.92 0.87
C VAL A 249 -22.96 18.04 -0.17
N ASN A 250 -23.18 19.28 0.28
CA ASN A 250 -22.90 20.44 -0.54
C ASN A 250 -21.38 20.47 -0.75
N THR A 251 -20.95 20.30 -1.99
CA THR A 251 -19.56 20.53 -2.39
C THR A 251 -19.28 22.03 -2.28
N VAL A 252 -18.77 22.46 -1.13
CA VAL A 252 -18.40 23.87 -0.87
C VAL A 252 -16.99 24.11 -1.39
N CYS A 253 -16.76 25.19 -2.14
CA CYS A 253 -15.44 25.53 -2.65
C CYS A 253 -15.15 27.03 -2.52
N LEU A 254 -13.88 27.39 -2.36
CA LEU A 254 -13.44 28.78 -2.37
C LEU A 254 -13.17 29.20 -3.81
N GLU A 255 -14.12 29.94 -4.38
CA GLU A 255 -13.97 30.51 -5.72
C GLU A 255 -13.42 31.93 -5.67
N LEU A 256 -12.23 32.12 -6.23
CA LEU A 256 -11.55 33.41 -6.34
C LEU A 256 -11.41 33.81 -7.82
N ASP A 257 -11.77 35.04 -8.15
CA ASP A 257 -11.64 35.59 -9.49
C ASP A 257 -10.16 35.87 -9.82
N GLU A 258 -9.73 35.48 -11.01
CA GLU A 258 -8.35 35.61 -11.48
C GLU A 258 -7.85 37.08 -11.48
N LYS A 259 -8.72 38.06 -11.75
CA LYS A 259 -8.35 39.49 -11.78
C LYS A 259 -8.20 40.02 -10.37
N GLU A 260 -9.06 39.59 -9.46
CA GLU A 260 -8.95 39.93 -8.04
C GLU A 260 -7.71 39.29 -7.40
N LEU A 261 -7.40 38.03 -7.72
CA LEU A 261 -6.15 37.37 -7.31
C LEU A 261 -4.92 38.15 -7.79
N LYS A 262 -4.92 38.60 -9.05
CA LYS A 262 -3.85 39.45 -9.58
C LYS A 262 -3.73 40.76 -8.80
N ARG A 263 -4.85 41.46 -8.55
CA ARG A 263 -4.88 42.71 -7.77
C ARG A 263 -4.33 42.53 -6.35
N ILE A 264 -4.71 41.45 -5.67
CA ILE A 264 -4.25 41.15 -4.31
C ILE A 264 -2.75 40.82 -4.31
N THR A 265 -2.29 40.04 -5.29
CA THR A 265 -0.87 39.71 -5.45
C THR A 265 -0.05 40.99 -5.65
N GLU A 266 -0.49 41.89 -6.53
CA GLU A 266 0.16 43.19 -6.75
C GLU A 266 0.18 44.06 -5.48
N LYS A 267 -0.90 44.05 -4.68
CA LYS A 267 -0.97 44.76 -3.39
C LYS A 267 0.08 44.23 -2.40
N LEU A 268 0.22 42.91 -2.26
CA LEU A 268 1.22 42.29 -1.37
C LEU A 268 2.65 42.55 -1.85
N VAL A 269 2.89 42.53 -3.17
CA VAL A 269 4.19 42.89 -3.75
C VAL A 269 4.54 44.34 -3.44
N ASN A 270 3.60 45.28 -3.56
CA ASN A 270 3.84 46.67 -3.21
C ASN A 270 4.16 46.86 -1.72
N THR A 271 3.44 46.16 -0.83
CA THR A 271 3.73 46.14 0.61
C THR A 271 5.15 45.66 0.88
N TYR A 272 5.58 44.57 0.22
CA TYR A 272 6.96 44.08 0.31
C TYR A 272 7.97 45.13 -0.16
N LEU A 273 7.76 45.72 -1.35
CA LEU A 273 8.69 46.70 -1.94
C LEU A 273 8.82 47.97 -1.09
N ASP A 274 7.76 48.39 -0.39
CA ASP A 274 7.82 49.55 0.49
C ASP A 274 8.64 49.28 1.75
N VAL A 275 8.53 48.08 2.34
CA VAL A 275 9.41 47.68 3.45
C VAL A 275 10.85 47.52 2.94
N TYR A 276 11.03 46.92 1.77
CA TYR A 276 12.34 46.74 1.13
C TYR A 276 13.09 48.08 0.95
N LYS A 277 12.43 49.12 0.41
CA LYS A 277 13.01 50.47 0.25
C LYS A 277 13.53 51.08 1.55
N SER A 278 12.94 50.69 2.68
CA SER A 278 13.29 51.21 4.01
C SER A 278 14.45 50.48 4.69
N CYS A 279 15.00 49.45 4.03
CA CYS A 279 16.14 48.68 4.54
C CYS A 279 17.48 49.37 4.26
N GLU A 280 18.55 48.89 4.91
CA GLU A 280 19.91 49.32 4.56
C GLU A 280 20.31 48.71 3.20
N ILE A 281 20.64 49.57 2.23
CA ILE A 281 20.91 49.19 0.85
C ILE A 281 22.28 49.72 0.42
N LYS A 282 23.15 48.82 -0.04
CA LYS A 282 24.45 49.13 -0.64
C LYS A 282 24.43 48.76 -2.12
N VAL A 283 24.95 49.65 -2.96
CA VAL A 283 25.03 49.45 -4.41
C VAL A 283 26.45 49.74 -4.89
N GLU A 284 27.14 48.72 -5.38
CA GLU A 284 28.54 48.76 -5.80
C GLU A 284 28.77 47.83 -7.01
N ASP A 285 30.01 47.68 -7.46
CA ASP A 285 30.34 46.67 -8.48
C ASP A 285 30.78 45.40 -7.75
N GLY A 286 30.34 44.23 -8.21
CA GLY A 286 30.62 42.98 -7.51
C GLY A 286 30.18 41.76 -8.30
N GLU A 287 30.16 40.63 -7.62
CA GLU A 287 29.82 39.34 -8.21
C GLU A 287 29.05 38.43 -7.24
N ILE A 288 28.25 37.53 -7.82
CA ILE A 288 27.59 36.42 -7.11
C ILE A 288 27.99 35.14 -7.84
N ILE A 289 28.35 34.12 -7.07
CA ILE A 289 28.65 32.79 -7.58
C ILE A 289 27.40 31.92 -7.39
N VAL A 290 26.95 31.26 -8.46
CA VAL A 290 25.82 30.33 -8.45
C VAL A 290 26.32 29.02 -9.04
N ALA A 291 26.32 27.93 -8.25
CA ALA A 291 26.75 26.60 -8.69
C ALA A 291 28.08 26.59 -9.47
N GLY A 292 29.07 27.38 -9.02
CA GLY A 292 30.38 27.51 -9.65
C GLY A 292 30.45 28.40 -10.90
N ALA A 293 29.34 29.01 -11.33
CA ALA A 293 29.32 30.06 -12.36
C ALA A 293 29.32 31.45 -11.69
N THR A 294 29.99 32.44 -12.29
CA THR A 294 30.14 33.78 -11.72
C THR A 294 29.37 34.81 -12.53
N ALA A 295 28.39 35.46 -11.90
CA ALA A 295 27.70 36.63 -12.45
C ALA A 295 28.38 37.90 -11.95
N LYS A 296 28.86 38.77 -12.85
CA LYS A 296 29.51 40.05 -12.51
C LYS A 296 28.70 41.23 -13.04
N GLY A 297 28.63 42.31 -12.27
CA GLY A 297 27.91 43.51 -12.68
C GLY A 297 27.67 44.46 -11.52
N LYS A 298 26.56 45.22 -11.60
CA LYS A 298 26.14 46.11 -10.50
C LYS A 298 25.53 45.27 -9.39
N TYR A 299 26.20 45.23 -8.26
CA TYR A 299 25.89 44.48 -7.06
C TYR A 299 25.07 45.32 -6.08
N ILE A 300 23.93 44.78 -5.65
CA ILE A 300 22.99 45.37 -4.70
C ILE A 300 22.94 44.45 -3.49
N LYS A 301 23.20 44.97 -2.28
CA LYS A 301 23.06 44.23 -1.03
C LYS A 301 22.06 44.93 -0.13
N VAL A 302 21.06 44.18 0.35
CA VAL A 302 19.97 44.67 1.19
C VAL A 302 19.91 43.86 2.48
N ASN A 303 20.00 44.53 3.62
CA ASN A 303 19.89 43.90 4.93
C ASN A 303 18.45 44.00 5.45
N PHE A 304 17.73 42.90 5.38
CA PHE A 304 16.34 42.76 5.82
C PHE A 304 16.31 42.16 7.23
N THR A 305 16.43 43.01 8.24
CA THR A 305 16.55 42.61 9.65
C THR A 305 15.26 41.97 10.20
N GLY A 306 15.33 41.29 11.35
CA GLY A 306 14.17 40.73 12.04
C GLY A 306 13.05 41.76 12.27
N ALA A 307 13.40 43.01 12.63
CA ALA A 307 12.43 44.11 12.71
C ALA A 307 11.70 44.38 11.38
N LYS A 308 12.42 44.35 10.24
CA LYS A 308 11.84 44.55 8.91
C LYS A 308 10.99 43.37 8.45
N MET A 309 11.36 42.14 8.84
CA MET A 309 10.53 40.95 8.64
C MET A 309 9.22 41.03 9.42
N ALA A 310 9.26 41.42 10.70
CA ALA A 310 8.06 41.65 11.49
C ALA A 310 7.19 42.77 10.88
N GLU A 311 7.80 43.89 10.48
CA GLU A 311 7.08 45.00 9.81
C GLU A 311 6.37 44.53 8.52
N PHE A 312 7.03 43.72 7.69
CA PHE A 312 6.42 43.15 6.50
C PHE A 312 5.25 42.21 6.82
N ALA A 313 5.44 41.27 7.76
CA ALA A 313 4.40 40.33 8.16
C ALA A 313 3.15 41.05 8.70
N THR A 314 3.34 42.07 9.55
CA THR A 314 2.24 42.90 10.06
C THR A 314 1.50 43.60 8.92
N LYS A 315 2.20 44.30 8.02
CA LYS A 315 1.57 45.01 6.89
C LYS A 315 0.90 44.07 5.89
N ALA A 316 1.42 42.85 5.69
CA ALA A 316 0.80 41.85 4.84
C ALA A 316 -0.51 41.33 5.45
N CYS A 317 -0.53 41.03 6.75
CA CYS A 317 -1.76 40.65 7.46
C CYS A 317 -2.81 41.76 7.41
N GLU A 318 -2.40 43.02 7.61
CA GLU A 318 -3.30 44.18 7.47
C GLU A 318 -3.84 44.30 6.05
N ALA A 319 -2.98 44.15 5.03
CA ALA A 319 -3.40 44.21 3.63
C ALA A 319 -4.43 43.13 3.26
N ILE A 320 -4.35 41.94 3.88
CA ILE A 320 -5.31 40.84 3.73
C ILE A 320 -6.60 41.13 4.50
N ALA A 321 -6.51 41.52 5.77
CA ALA A 321 -7.68 41.81 6.60
C ALA A 321 -8.51 42.99 6.06
N ASP A 322 -7.86 43.98 5.48
CA ASP A 322 -8.53 45.15 4.92
C ASP A 322 -9.01 44.91 3.46
N ASP A 323 -8.77 43.73 2.88
CA ASP A 323 -9.29 43.37 1.56
C ASP A 323 -10.67 42.73 1.65
N SER A 324 -11.72 43.50 1.36
CA SER A 324 -13.11 43.04 1.49
C SER A 324 -13.47 41.87 0.57
N TYR A 325 -12.84 41.77 -0.61
CA TYR A 325 -13.09 40.65 -1.52
C TYR A 325 -12.55 39.34 -0.94
N LEU A 326 -11.25 39.31 -0.62
CA LEU A 326 -10.60 38.09 -0.13
C LEU A 326 -11.15 37.67 1.24
N CYS A 327 -11.28 38.62 2.16
CA CYS A 327 -11.79 38.35 3.50
C CYS A 327 -13.25 37.91 3.47
N GLY A 328 -14.09 38.54 2.62
CA GLY A 328 -15.48 38.16 2.43
C GLY A 328 -15.64 36.75 1.85
N LYS A 329 -14.84 36.40 0.83
CA LYS A 329 -14.84 35.04 0.23
C LYS A 329 -14.39 33.96 1.22
N LEU A 330 -13.37 34.24 2.03
CA LEU A 330 -12.92 33.32 3.09
C LEU A 330 -13.96 33.14 4.19
N ALA A 331 -14.59 34.24 4.64
CA ALA A 331 -15.63 34.16 5.66
C ALA A 331 -16.88 33.41 5.17
N ALA A 332 -17.28 33.63 3.92
CA ALA A 332 -18.36 32.86 3.28
C ALA A 332 -18.01 31.38 3.21
N PHE A 333 -16.82 31.04 2.71
CA PHE A 333 -16.34 29.66 2.66
C PHE A 333 -16.33 28.97 4.03
N LEU A 334 -15.83 29.64 5.07
CA LEU A 334 -15.82 29.11 6.44
C LEU A 334 -17.23 28.92 7.01
N THR A 335 -18.14 29.86 6.73
CA THR A 335 -19.55 29.77 7.11
C THR A 335 -20.24 28.60 6.42
N ASP A 336 -20.01 28.43 5.12
CA ASP A 336 -20.53 27.32 4.33
C ASP A 336 -19.93 25.98 4.79
N CYS A 337 -18.72 25.99 5.36
CA CYS A 337 -18.11 24.83 6.05
C CYS A 337 -18.60 24.62 7.50
N GLY A 338 -19.54 25.43 8.00
CA GLY A 338 -20.14 25.29 9.34
C GLY A 338 -19.41 26.02 10.47
N ALA A 339 -18.33 26.75 10.19
CA ALA A 339 -17.69 27.63 11.15
C ALA A 339 -18.43 28.97 11.14
N SER A 340 -19.36 29.19 12.07
CA SER A 340 -20.12 30.44 12.24
C SER A 340 -19.21 31.64 12.53
N MET A 341 -18.50 32.13 11.51
CA MET A 341 -17.49 33.18 11.58
C MET A 341 -17.83 34.29 10.58
N THR A 342 -18.15 35.47 11.10
CA THR A 342 -18.42 36.64 10.26
C THR A 342 -17.11 37.21 9.70
N GLU A 343 -17.23 38.01 8.63
CA GLU A 343 -16.10 38.73 8.05
C GLU A 343 -15.39 39.61 9.09
N GLU A 344 -16.11 40.32 9.98
CA GLU A 344 -15.50 41.12 11.05
C GLU A 344 -14.73 40.27 12.06
N GLN A 345 -15.24 39.09 12.42
CA GLN A 345 -14.54 38.18 13.33
C GLN A 345 -13.24 37.68 12.69
N LEU A 346 -13.27 37.34 11.40
CA LEU A 346 -12.08 36.93 10.66
C LEU A 346 -11.05 38.07 10.56
N LYS A 347 -11.49 39.30 10.27
CA LYS A 347 -10.61 40.48 10.25
C LYS A 347 -9.94 40.71 11.60
N ASN A 348 -10.70 40.63 12.68
CA ASN A 348 -10.16 40.81 14.04
C ASN A 348 -9.17 39.72 14.42
N ALA A 349 -9.39 38.48 13.98
CA ALA A 349 -8.45 37.37 14.18
C ALA A 349 -7.13 37.59 13.41
N ILE A 350 -7.19 38.00 12.14
CA ILE A 350 -5.99 38.29 11.35
C ILE A 350 -5.20 39.46 11.95
N LYS A 351 -5.91 40.51 12.42
CA LYS A 351 -5.30 41.68 13.08
C LYS A 351 -4.72 41.37 14.46
N SER A 352 -5.26 40.40 15.20
CA SER A 352 -4.66 40.00 16.48
C SER A 352 -3.31 39.31 16.27
N VAL A 353 -3.21 38.47 15.24
CA VAL A 353 -1.96 37.80 14.84
C VAL A 353 -0.94 38.82 14.31
N SER A 354 -1.37 39.83 13.56
CA SER A 354 -0.45 40.84 12.99
C SER A 354 0.35 41.60 14.05
N GLY A 355 -0.22 41.79 15.25
CA GLY A 355 0.42 42.46 16.39
C GLY A 355 1.35 41.57 17.22
N MET A 356 1.59 40.32 16.82
CA MET A 356 2.45 39.38 17.55
C MET A 356 3.82 39.15 16.88
N TRP A 357 3.99 39.53 15.61
CA TRP A 357 5.17 39.18 14.82
C TRP A 357 6.48 39.75 15.35
N ASP A 358 6.44 40.91 15.99
CA ASP A 358 7.58 41.57 16.63
C ASP A 358 8.14 40.79 17.83
N LYS A 359 7.31 39.96 18.48
CA LYS A 359 7.69 39.07 19.59
C LYS A 359 8.09 37.68 19.13
N VAL A 360 7.57 37.24 17.98
CA VAL A 360 7.83 35.91 17.41
C VAL A 360 9.14 35.88 16.63
N ILE A 361 9.52 36.98 15.97
CA ILE A 361 10.73 37.06 15.14
C ILE A 361 11.88 37.67 15.95
N PRO A 362 12.96 36.91 16.27
CA PRO A 362 14.09 37.45 17.02
C PRO A 362 14.81 38.56 16.27
N GLN A 363 15.21 39.62 16.98
CA GLN A 363 15.95 40.75 16.39
C GLN A 363 17.35 40.39 15.89
N THR A 364 17.93 39.31 16.40
CA THR A 364 19.22 38.76 15.96
C THR A 364 19.13 38.01 14.64
N CYS A 365 17.92 37.70 14.16
CA CYS A 365 17.70 37.07 12.88
C CYS A 365 17.61 38.12 11.77
N GLY A 366 17.98 37.75 10.56
CA GLY A 366 17.80 38.60 9.38
C GLY A 366 17.99 37.86 8.07
N LEU A 367 17.68 38.55 6.99
CA LEU A 367 17.86 38.07 5.63
C LEU A 367 18.70 39.10 4.87
N VAL A 368 19.79 38.67 4.26
CA VAL A 368 20.56 39.49 3.32
C VAL A 368 20.16 39.10 1.92
N ILE A 369 19.66 40.07 1.16
CA ILE A 369 19.31 39.91 -0.25
C ILE A 369 20.40 40.57 -1.06
N GLU A 370 21.09 39.78 -1.87
CA GLU A 370 22.14 40.21 -2.77
C GLU A 370 21.63 40.04 -4.21
N THR A 371 21.93 40.98 -5.10
CA THR A 371 21.48 40.94 -6.49
C THR A 371 22.56 41.53 -7.40
N VAL A 372 22.91 40.83 -8.47
CA VAL A 372 23.79 41.32 -9.52
C VAL A 372 22.97 41.60 -10.77
N THR A 373 23.17 42.79 -11.34
CA THR A 373 22.54 43.20 -12.61
C THR A 373 23.57 43.53 -13.68
N ASP A 374 23.19 43.34 -14.94
CA ASP A 374 23.99 43.82 -16.08
C ASP A 374 23.86 45.35 -16.26
N ASN A 375 24.55 45.88 -17.27
CA ASN A 375 24.49 47.30 -17.60
C ASN A 375 23.12 47.77 -18.12
N ASN A 376 22.21 46.85 -18.45
CA ASN A 376 20.84 47.12 -18.90
C ASN A 376 19.80 46.99 -17.77
N CYS A 377 20.24 46.81 -16.52
CA CYS A 377 19.39 46.55 -15.35
C CYS A 377 18.69 45.18 -15.37
N LYS A 378 19.15 44.23 -16.18
CA LYS A 378 18.70 42.84 -16.15
C LYS A 378 19.35 42.11 -14.98
N VAL A 379 18.57 41.38 -14.20
CA VAL A 379 19.11 40.57 -13.10
C VAL A 379 19.84 39.35 -13.66
N LEU A 380 21.12 39.22 -13.31
CA LEU A 380 21.97 38.10 -13.69
C LEU A 380 21.99 37.02 -12.60
N ALA A 381 22.03 37.41 -11.33
CA ALA A 381 21.98 36.50 -10.19
C ALA A 381 21.40 37.17 -8.94
N LYS A 382 20.83 36.38 -8.03
CA LYS A 382 20.41 36.79 -6.69
C LYS A 382 20.92 35.82 -5.63
N SER A 383 21.14 36.28 -4.41
CA SER A 383 21.31 35.40 -3.26
C SER A 383 20.57 35.89 -2.03
N TYR A 384 20.19 34.95 -1.19
CA TYR A 384 19.40 35.12 0.01
C TYR A 384 20.15 34.41 1.13
N SER A 385 20.73 35.18 2.05
CA SER A 385 21.49 34.63 3.18
C SER A 385 20.71 34.83 4.48
N ALA A 386 20.36 33.74 5.15
CA ALA A 386 19.79 33.78 6.48
C ALA A 386 20.91 34.06 7.50
N ILE A 387 20.69 35.07 8.33
CA ILE A 387 21.63 35.50 9.37
C ILE A 387 21.07 35.16 10.74
N ASN A 388 21.92 34.61 11.61
CA ASN A 388 21.67 34.48 13.04
C ASN A 388 22.84 35.13 13.81
N GLY A 389 22.61 36.30 14.40
CA GLY A 389 23.66 37.11 15.00
C GLY A 389 24.61 37.68 13.94
N SER A 390 25.90 37.31 13.99
CA SER A 390 26.91 37.73 13.00
C SER A 390 27.22 36.67 11.95
N GLU A 391 26.62 35.48 12.05
CA GLU A 391 26.94 34.32 11.22
C GLU A 391 25.89 34.10 10.14
N THR A 392 26.34 33.64 8.96
CA THR A 392 25.44 33.18 7.89
C THR A 392 25.11 31.72 8.16
N ALA A 393 23.87 31.46 8.59
CA ALA A 393 23.40 30.10 8.86
C ALA A 393 23.17 29.32 7.56
N GLY A 394 22.77 30.00 6.48
CA GLY A 394 22.61 29.41 5.17
C GLY A 394 22.46 30.47 4.09
N LYS A 395 22.87 30.12 2.87
CA LYS A 395 22.82 30.98 1.70
C LYS A 395 22.23 30.23 0.53
N VAL A 396 21.22 30.81 -0.11
CA VAL A 396 20.66 30.32 -1.36
C VAL A 396 20.98 31.31 -2.46
N SER A 397 21.52 30.84 -3.58
CA SER A 397 21.86 31.66 -4.74
C SER A 397 21.15 31.15 -6.00
N PHE A 398 20.68 32.08 -6.83
CA PHE A 398 19.91 31.85 -8.04
C PHE A 398 20.52 32.60 -9.21
N ALA A 399 20.56 32.00 -10.40
CA ALA A 399 20.80 32.75 -11.62
C ALA A 399 19.48 33.34 -12.12
N GLY A 400 19.44 34.67 -12.33
CA GLY A 400 18.25 35.38 -12.82
C GLY A 400 18.08 35.28 -14.34
N ASP A 401 19.14 34.94 -15.06
CA ASP A 401 19.15 34.76 -16.51
C ASP A 401 19.88 33.47 -16.87
N PHE A 402 19.32 32.68 -17.78
CA PHE A 402 19.90 31.39 -18.17
C PHE A 402 21.23 31.51 -18.97
N ASN A 403 21.76 32.73 -19.11
CA ASN A 403 23.05 33.02 -19.72
C ASN A 403 24.25 32.86 -18.77
N VAL A 404 24.02 32.65 -17.46
CA VAL A 404 25.10 32.39 -16.50
C VAL A 404 25.58 30.94 -16.64
N SER A 405 26.57 30.72 -17.50
CA SER A 405 27.11 29.40 -17.80
C SER A 405 28.23 28.98 -16.85
N THR A 406 28.21 27.72 -16.44
CA THR A 406 29.33 27.02 -15.81
C THR A 406 30.46 26.78 -16.82
N LYS A 407 31.65 26.36 -16.35
CA LYS A 407 32.78 25.98 -17.21
C LYS A 407 32.48 24.86 -18.22
N GLY A 408 31.38 24.11 -18.04
CA GLY A 408 30.94 23.05 -18.93
C GLY A 408 29.84 23.44 -19.91
N GLY A 409 29.53 24.73 -20.09
CA GLY A 409 28.48 25.21 -21.00
C GLY A 409 27.04 25.04 -20.48
N LYS A 410 26.85 24.38 -19.34
CA LYS A 410 25.55 24.27 -18.65
C LYS A 410 25.22 25.56 -17.93
N THR A 411 23.95 25.89 -17.84
CA THR A 411 23.48 27.05 -17.09
C THR A 411 23.35 26.73 -15.61
N ALA A 412 24.00 27.53 -14.76
CA ALA A 412 23.78 27.45 -13.33
C ALA A 412 22.40 27.99 -13.02
N ALA A 413 21.61 27.28 -12.21
CA ALA A 413 20.26 27.71 -11.86
C ALA A 413 20.15 28.06 -10.37
N PHE A 414 20.66 27.17 -9.51
CA PHE A 414 20.48 27.27 -8.07
C PHE A 414 21.67 26.68 -7.32
N ALA A 415 22.01 27.27 -6.17
CA ALA A 415 22.93 26.69 -5.19
C ALA A 415 22.47 27.00 -3.77
N LEU A 416 22.55 26.02 -2.88
CA LEU A 416 22.37 26.18 -1.43
C LEU A 416 23.68 25.83 -0.74
N GLU A 417 24.09 26.72 0.14
CA GLU A 417 25.26 26.61 0.99
C GLU A 417 24.83 26.72 2.46
N ILE A 418 25.40 25.88 3.32
CA ILE A 418 25.25 25.94 4.78
C ILE A 418 26.65 26.10 5.35
N GLU A 419 26.87 27.08 6.22
CA GLU A 419 28.21 27.40 6.76
C GLU A 419 29.28 27.50 5.65
N GLU A 420 28.93 28.15 4.53
CA GLU A 420 29.79 28.34 3.35
C GLU A 420 30.20 27.04 2.61
N LYS A 421 29.57 25.90 2.93
CA LYS A 421 29.77 24.64 2.22
C LYS A 421 28.60 24.39 1.28
N PRO A 422 28.84 24.01 0.00
CA PRO A 422 27.76 23.64 -0.90
C PRO A 422 27.08 22.38 -0.36
N VAL A 423 25.76 22.44 -0.25
CA VAL A 423 24.91 21.30 0.16
C VAL A 423 24.10 20.81 -1.03
N PHE A 424 23.67 21.74 -1.88
CA PHE A 424 22.82 21.42 -3.02
C PHE A 424 23.10 22.36 -4.19
N THR A 425 23.11 21.83 -5.42
CA THR A 425 23.22 22.61 -6.65
C THR A 425 22.28 22.10 -7.72
N LEU A 426 21.74 23.01 -8.53
CA LEU A 426 20.91 22.73 -9.70
C LEU A 426 21.57 23.32 -10.95
N TYR A 427 21.71 22.49 -11.97
CA TYR A 427 22.11 22.88 -13.30
C TYR A 427 20.97 22.63 -14.27
N LEU A 428 20.79 23.56 -15.19
CA LEU A 428 19.83 23.43 -16.27
C LEU A 428 20.56 23.51 -17.60
N GLU A 429 20.14 22.69 -18.53
CA GLU A 429 20.64 22.68 -19.90
C GLU A 429 19.42 22.65 -20.81
N LYS A 430 19.11 23.77 -21.45
CA LYS A 430 18.01 23.87 -22.40
C LYS A 430 18.60 23.81 -23.81
N THR A 431 18.39 22.69 -24.51
CA THR A 431 18.84 22.54 -25.90
C THR A 431 17.79 23.05 -26.90
N SER A 432 16.51 22.92 -26.57
CA SER A 432 15.38 23.46 -27.33
C SER A 432 14.20 23.76 -26.39
N ASP A 433 13.06 24.21 -26.91
CA ASP A 433 11.82 24.30 -26.11
C ASP A 433 11.24 22.92 -25.75
N ALA A 434 11.56 21.88 -26.52
CA ALA A 434 11.08 20.51 -26.33
C ALA A 434 12.09 19.60 -25.61
N ASP A 435 13.35 20.00 -25.53
CA ASP A 435 14.46 19.14 -25.10
C ASP A 435 15.43 19.86 -24.16
N GLY A 436 15.89 19.14 -23.15
CA GLY A 436 16.91 19.61 -22.24
C GLY A 436 17.18 18.65 -21.09
N SER A 437 17.88 19.15 -20.08
CA SER A 437 18.15 18.40 -18.86
C SER A 437 18.23 19.28 -17.63
N CYS A 438 17.95 18.66 -16.50
CA CYS A 438 18.07 19.19 -15.17
C CYS A 438 18.99 18.26 -14.38
N LYS A 439 20.01 18.82 -13.75
CA LYS A 439 20.93 18.05 -12.89
C LYS A 439 20.91 18.65 -11.49
N ILE A 440 20.43 17.85 -10.54
CA ILE A 440 20.51 18.13 -9.12
C ILE A 440 21.77 17.46 -8.59
N ALA A 441 22.53 18.13 -7.74
CA ALA A 441 23.61 17.49 -7.00
C ALA A 441 23.58 17.87 -5.53
N VAL A 442 23.71 16.86 -4.67
CA VAL A 442 23.78 16.97 -3.21
C VAL A 442 25.19 16.63 -2.77
N TYR A 443 25.67 17.32 -1.75
CA TYR A 443 27.00 17.15 -1.21
C TYR A 443 26.94 16.70 0.25
N ASP A 444 27.69 15.66 0.59
CA ASP A 444 27.93 15.22 1.96
C ASP A 444 29.44 15.03 2.16
N ASN A 445 30.04 15.76 3.11
CA ASN A 445 31.48 15.68 3.41
C ASN A 445 32.40 15.75 2.16
N ASN A 446 32.06 16.60 1.19
CA ASN A 446 32.71 16.75 -0.14
C ASN A 446 32.44 15.63 -1.16
N LYS A 447 31.71 14.57 -0.82
CA LYS A 447 31.20 13.58 -1.79
C LYS A 447 29.97 14.13 -2.48
N LYS A 448 29.86 13.94 -3.81
CA LYS A 448 28.82 14.53 -4.65
C LYS A 448 27.93 13.47 -5.30
N ILE A 449 26.69 13.33 -4.84
CA ILE A 449 25.70 12.51 -5.53
C ILE A 449 24.90 13.40 -6.46
N SER A 450 24.65 12.98 -7.70
CA SER A 450 23.84 13.75 -8.63
C SER A 450 22.70 12.95 -9.21
N LEU A 451 21.57 13.62 -9.47
CA LEU A 451 20.45 13.10 -10.21
C LEU A 451 20.28 13.95 -11.46
N THR A 452 20.22 13.31 -12.62
CA THR A 452 20.00 13.98 -13.91
C THR A 452 18.67 13.53 -14.49
N ALA A 453 17.75 14.47 -14.67
CA ALA A 453 16.49 14.29 -15.40
C ALA A 453 16.64 14.94 -16.78
N LYS A 454 16.58 14.15 -17.85
CA LYS A 454 16.53 14.63 -19.23
C LYS A 454 15.09 14.62 -19.69
N TYR A 455 14.64 15.70 -20.32
CA TYR A 455 13.35 15.73 -20.99
C TYR A 455 13.57 15.85 -22.49
N SER A 456 12.72 15.19 -23.26
CA SER A 456 12.76 15.23 -24.73
C SER A 456 11.35 15.17 -25.31
N GLU A 457 11.20 15.75 -26.51
CA GLU A 457 9.94 15.76 -27.26
C GLU A 457 8.77 16.37 -26.47
N VAL A 458 9.07 17.28 -25.53
CA VAL A 458 8.05 17.93 -24.69
C VAL A 458 7.21 18.89 -25.53
N LYS A 459 5.89 18.75 -25.46
CA LYS A 459 4.93 19.65 -26.11
C LYS A 459 3.59 19.64 -25.39
N GLU A 460 2.82 20.70 -25.58
CA GLU A 460 1.43 20.76 -25.14
C GLU A 460 0.54 19.94 -26.08
N ALA A 461 -0.35 19.14 -25.49
CA ALA A 461 -1.40 18.38 -26.15
C ALA A 461 -2.73 18.61 -25.41
N THR A 462 -3.79 17.93 -25.84
CA THR A 462 -5.12 18.05 -25.23
C THR A 462 -5.67 16.66 -24.94
N PHE A 463 -6.22 16.49 -23.75
CA PHE A 463 -6.99 15.32 -23.34
C PHE A 463 -8.28 15.81 -22.71
N CYS A 464 -9.42 15.39 -23.26
CA CYS A 464 -10.75 15.82 -22.82
C CYS A 464 -10.93 17.35 -22.82
N GLY A 465 -10.37 18.04 -23.82
CA GLY A 465 -10.41 19.51 -23.88
C GLY A 465 -9.55 20.22 -22.82
N LYS A 466 -8.77 19.48 -22.01
CA LYS A 466 -7.84 20.02 -21.01
C LYS A 466 -6.39 19.92 -21.52
N PRO A 467 -5.54 20.93 -21.28
CA PRO A 467 -4.14 20.86 -21.68
C PRO A 467 -3.40 19.79 -20.88
N ILE A 468 -2.62 18.95 -21.57
CA ILE A 468 -1.72 17.96 -20.98
C ILE A 468 -0.33 18.09 -21.61
N THR A 469 0.73 17.79 -20.85
CA THR A 469 2.10 17.79 -21.38
C THR A 469 2.47 16.40 -21.85
N GLU A 470 2.73 16.26 -23.16
CA GLU A 470 3.38 15.09 -23.72
C GLU A 470 4.90 15.21 -23.60
N GLY A 471 5.58 14.08 -23.64
CA GLY A 471 7.02 14.02 -23.74
C GLY A 471 7.59 12.81 -23.03
N LYS A 472 8.92 12.75 -22.98
CA LYS A 472 9.67 11.69 -22.30
C LYS A 472 10.62 12.31 -21.29
N ILE A 473 10.64 11.75 -20.09
CA ILE A 473 11.58 12.07 -19.01
C ILE A 473 12.43 10.85 -18.71
N GLU A 474 13.75 11.00 -18.77
CA GLU A 474 14.73 9.98 -18.38
C GLU A 474 15.49 10.46 -17.14
N ILE A 475 15.37 9.74 -16.03
CA ILE A 475 16.05 10.01 -14.77
C ILE A 475 17.20 9.02 -14.61
N SER A 476 18.38 9.55 -14.28
CA SER A 476 19.60 8.79 -14.03
C SER A 476 20.29 9.32 -12.78
N VAL A 477 21.05 8.47 -12.09
CA VAL A 477 21.79 8.83 -10.88
C VAL A 477 23.28 8.65 -11.14
N ASP A 478 24.08 9.65 -10.77
CA ASP A 478 25.53 9.61 -10.76
C ASP A 478 26.02 9.57 -9.30
N VAL A 479 26.57 8.43 -8.89
CA VAL A 479 27.21 8.18 -7.59
C VAL A 479 28.74 8.19 -7.77
N PRO A 480 29.51 8.86 -6.88
CA PRO A 480 30.97 8.88 -6.93
C PRO A 480 31.58 7.48 -6.81
N ALA A 481 32.70 7.25 -7.52
CA ALA A 481 33.43 5.99 -7.48
C ALA A 481 34.07 5.68 -6.11
N ASP A 482 34.28 6.68 -5.26
CA ASP A 482 34.87 6.60 -3.90
C ASP A 482 33.80 6.55 -2.79
N PHE A 483 32.52 6.44 -3.15
CA PHE A 483 31.45 6.13 -2.19
C PHE A 483 31.52 4.68 -1.68
N THR A 484 32.39 3.87 -2.28
CA THR A 484 32.50 2.41 -2.09
C THR A 484 33.59 1.99 -1.09
N GLU A 485 34.39 2.92 -0.57
CA GLU A 485 35.58 2.56 0.23
C GLU A 485 35.25 1.95 1.61
N ASP A 486 34.05 2.19 2.15
CA ASP A 486 33.65 1.70 3.47
C ASP A 486 32.71 0.47 3.45
N ASN A 487 32.20 0.05 2.27
CA ASN A 487 31.27 -1.08 2.17
C ASN A 487 31.29 -1.73 0.77
N ALA A 488 31.97 -2.88 0.63
CA ALA A 488 32.11 -3.60 -0.63
C ALA A 488 30.75 -3.95 -1.30
N SER A 489 29.72 -4.26 -0.49
CA SER A 489 28.36 -4.54 -0.99
C SER A 489 27.70 -3.32 -1.63
N PHE A 490 28.09 -2.10 -1.22
CA PHE A 490 27.62 -0.86 -1.85
C PHE A 490 28.33 -0.60 -3.19
N GLY A 491 29.54 -1.15 -3.38
CA GLY A 491 30.29 -1.05 -4.63
C GLY A 491 29.53 -1.64 -5.82
N ASP A 492 29.07 -2.89 -5.69
CA ASP A 492 28.32 -3.57 -6.74
C ASP A 492 26.96 -2.90 -7.00
N ILE A 493 26.27 -2.46 -5.94
CA ILE A 493 24.99 -1.73 -6.05
C ILE A 493 25.19 -0.36 -6.72
N SER A 494 26.29 0.35 -6.43
CA SER A 494 26.57 1.66 -7.02
C SER A 494 26.80 1.59 -8.53
N ALA A 495 27.44 0.52 -9.01
CA ALA A 495 27.65 0.28 -10.44
C ALA A 495 26.31 0.04 -11.17
N VAL A 496 25.38 -0.69 -10.53
CA VAL A 496 24.02 -0.89 -11.04
C VAL A 496 23.26 0.44 -11.07
N ILE A 497 23.22 1.17 -9.95
CA ILE A 497 22.53 2.47 -9.82
C ILE A 497 23.03 3.48 -10.86
N ASN A 498 24.33 3.53 -11.12
CA ASN A 498 24.94 4.44 -12.10
C ASN A 498 24.54 4.16 -13.56
N THR A 499 24.08 2.95 -13.86
CA THR A 499 23.63 2.58 -15.21
C THR A 499 22.12 2.49 -15.34
N ALA A 500 21.41 2.42 -14.21
CA ALA A 500 19.96 2.36 -14.16
C ALA A 500 19.33 3.68 -14.63
N LYS A 501 18.21 3.54 -15.35
CA LYS A 501 17.42 4.66 -15.87
C LYS A 501 15.96 4.43 -15.55
N ILE A 502 15.31 5.46 -15.04
CA ILE A 502 13.85 5.51 -14.93
C ILE A 502 13.35 6.35 -16.10
N ILE A 503 12.45 5.80 -16.89
CA ILE A 503 11.86 6.43 -18.06
C ILE A 503 10.38 6.62 -17.78
N VAL A 504 9.89 7.85 -17.93
CA VAL A 504 8.47 8.17 -17.93
C VAL A 504 8.15 8.77 -19.28
N SER A 505 7.15 8.26 -19.99
CA SER A 505 6.68 8.89 -21.22
C SER A 505 5.18 9.03 -21.22
N ILE A 506 4.70 10.17 -21.73
CA ILE A 506 3.27 10.48 -21.86
C ILE A 506 3.04 10.88 -23.31
N LYS A 507 2.07 10.23 -23.94
CA LYS A 507 1.64 10.51 -25.32
C LYS A 507 0.11 10.57 -25.37
N THR A 508 -0.43 11.44 -26.20
CA THR A 508 -1.86 11.41 -26.53
C THR A 508 -2.08 10.80 -27.90
N ASP A 509 -3.25 10.20 -28.10
CA ASP A 509 -3.73 9.71 -29.39
C ASP A 509 -5.12 10.31 -29.65
N GLY A 510 -5.14 11.54 -30.18
CA GLY A 510 -6.34 12.35 -30.25
C GLY A 510 -6.78 12.89 -28.89
N ASP A 511 -7.98 13.49 -28.84
CA ASP A 511 -8.49 14.19 -27.64
C ASP A 511 -9.04 13.23 -26.56
N GLY A 512 -9.24 11.95 -26.89
CA GLY A 512 -9.89 10.98 -26.01
C GLY A 512 -8.97 9.92 -25.42
N LYS A 513 -7.66 9.97 -25.67
CA LYS A 513 -6.74 8.88 -25.26
C LYS A 513 -5.37 9.38 -24.84
N VAL A 514 -4.89 8.89 -23.69
CA VAL A 514 -3.53 9.10 -23.16
C VAL A 514 -2.88 7.74 -22.94
N ILE A 515 -1.59 7.66 -23.28
CA ILE A 515 -0.73 6.50 -23.07
C ILE A 515 0.44 6.96 -22.21
N GLU A 516 0.60 6.32 -21.06
CA GLU A 516 1.70 6.53 -20.12
C GLU A 516 2.57 5.28 -20.07
N GLU A 517 3.88 5.44 -20.22
CA GLU A 517 4.88 4.39 -19.99
C GLU A 517 5.71 4.78 -18.78
N PHE A 518 5.80 3.88 -17.80
CA PHE A 518 6.82 3.92 -16.76
C PHE A 518 7.77 2.74 -16.97
N ALA A 519 9.06 2.98 -17.08
CA ALA A 519 10.04 1.92 -17.24
C ALA A 519 11.27 2.10 -16.34
N LEU A 520 11.77 0.98 -15.82
CA LEU A 520 13.08 0.85 -15.22
C LEU A 520 13.96 0.05 -16.18
N ASP A 521 14.99 0.70 -16.71
CA ASP A 521 15.99 0.10 -17.58
C ASP A 521 17.30 -0.02 -16.81
N VAL A 522 17.74 -1.25 -16.59
CA VAL A 522 19.03 -1.57 -15.99
C VAL A 522 19.81 -2.38 -17.02
N PRO A 523 20.72 -1.76 -17.80
CA PRO A 523 21.35 -2.41 -18.96
C PRO A 523 22.01 -3.78 -18.68
N GLN A 524 22.43 -4.02 -17.44
CA GLN A 524 23.02 -5.28 -17.00
C GLN A 524 21.99 -6.40 -16.82
N TYR A 525 20.75 -6.08 -16.42
CA TYR A 525 19.71 -7.04 -16.05
C TYR A 525 18.52 -7.06 -17.02
N GLY A 526 18.19 -5.92 -17.63
CA GLY A 526 17.09 -5.79 -18.58
C GLY A 526 16.20 -4.57 -18.30
N LYS A 527 14.98 -4.60 -18.86
CA LYS A 527 13.99 -3.53 -18.77
C LYS A 527 12.68 -4.08 -18.23
N ILE A 528 12.08 -3.36 -17.27
CA ILE A 528 10.70 -3.58 -16.83
C ILE A 528 9.93 -2.31 -17.16
N SER A 529 8.81 -2.43 -17.87
CA SER A 529 7.94 -1.31 -18.22
C SER A 529 6.48 -1.62 -17.95
N MET A 530 5.77 -0.67 -17.38
CA MET A 530 4.32 -0.66 -17.22
C MET A 530 3.76 0.38 -18.17
N ASN A 531 2.84 -0.04 -19.05
CA ASN A 531 2.12 0.87 -19.93
C ASN A 531 0.69 0.98 -19.44
N ALA A 532 0.25 2.19 -19.12
CA ALA A 532 -1.13 2.52 -18.83
C ALA A 532 -1.73 3.31 -19.99
N GLU A 533 -2.89 2.91 -20.47
CA GLU A 533 -3.66 3.63 -21.47
C GLU A 533 -5.00 4.03 -20.86
N VAL A 534 -5.29 5.32 -20.87
CA VAL A 534 -6.56 5.90 -20.44
C VAL A 534 -7.31 6.37 -21.67
N THR A 535 -8.49 5.83 -21.91
CA THR A 535 -9.43 6.29 -22.93
C THR A 535 -10.65 6.91 -22.25
N ALA A 536 -11.06 8.09 -22.70
CA ALA A 536 -12.19 8.83 -22.21
C ALA A 536 -13.13 9.12 -23.39
N GLU A 537 -14.40 8.71 -23.26
CA GLU A 537 -15.38 8.82 -24.34
C GLU A 537 -16.79 9.03 -23.81
N ASN A 538 -17.66 9.62 -24.65
CA ASN A 538 -19.09 9.67 -24.37
C ASN A 538 -19.77 8.41 -24.92
N LYS A 539 -20.16 7.50 -24.04
CA LYS A 539 -21.01 6.36 -24.39
C LYS A 539 -22.46 6.82 -24.46
N SER A 540 -23.04 6.78 -25.67
CA SER A 540 -24.40 7.27 -25.97
C SER A 540 -25.52 6.27 -25.64
N GLY A 541 -25.21 5.10 -25.09
CA GLY A 541 -26.20 4.11 -24.67
C GLY A 541 -26.57 4.29 -23.19
N GLU A 542 -27.85 4.07 -22.84
CA GLU A 542 -28.22 3.86 -21.44
C GLU A 542 -27.49 2.61 -20.91
N ILE A 543 -27.01 2.68 -19.66
CA ILE A 543 -26.44 1.52 -18.97
C ILE A 543 -27.53 0.45 -18.86
N SER A 544 -27.30 -0.70 -19.48
CA SER A 544 -28.28 -1.79 -19.52
C SER A 544 -28.29 -2.52 -18.18
N VAL A 545 -29.36 -2.33 -17.42
CA VAL A 545 -29.61 -3.08 -16.18
C VAL A 545 -29.99 -4.54 -16.54
N PRO A 546 -29.36 -5.55 -15.92
CA PRO A 546 -29.67 -6.96 -16.19
C PRO A 546 -31.11 -7.31 -15.82
N SER A 547 -31.76 -8.11 -16.68
CA SER A 547 -33.13 -8.59 -16.44
C SER A 547 -33.19 -10.04 -15.95
N ASP A 548 -32.17 -10.85 -16.23
CA ASP A 548 -32.01 -12.21 -15.69
C ASP A 548 -31.10 -12.15 -14.46
N VAL A 549 -31.67 -12.35 -13.27
CA VAL A 549 -30.99 -12.13 -11.99
C VAL A 549 -31.25 -13.24 -10.99
N ILE A 550 -30.22 -13.61 -10.24
CA ILE A 550 -30.34 -14.36 -8.99
C ILE A 550 -30.40 -13.34 -7.85
N ASP A 551 -31.57 -13.17 -7.25
CA ASP A 551 -31.85 -12.12 -6.26
C ASP A 551 -31.60 -12.61 -4.81
N PHE A 552 -30.60 -12.03 -4.15
CA PHE A 552 -30.22 -12.35 -2.77
C PHE A 552 -30.72 -11.35 -1.72
N THR A 553 -31.60 -10.42 -2.12
CA THR A 553 -32.09 -9.32 -1.27
C THR A 553 -32.68 -9.81 0.06
N GLU A 554 -33.43 -10.91 0.04
CA GLU A 554 -34.08 -11.45 1.24
C GLU A 554 -33.13 -12.27 2.12
N ILE A 555 -32.06 -12.86 1.56
CA ILE A 555 -31.06 -13.63 2.32
C ILE A 555 -30.19 -12.71 3.19
N GLY A 556 -29.98 -11.46 2.76
CA GLY A 556 -29.31 -10.44 3.58
C GLY A 556 -30.02 -10.11 4.90
N LYS A 557 -31.28 -10.54 5.07
CA LYS A 557 -32.14 -10.21 6.23
C LYS A 557 -32.25 -11.34 7.27
N SER A 558 -31.96 -12.60 6.93
CA SER A 558 -31.92 -13.74 7.87
C SER A 558 -30.96 -14.82 7.41
N MET A 559 -30.05 -15.27 8.29
CA MET A 559 -28.98 -16.23 7.94
C MET A 559 -29.42 -17.70 7.87
N ASP A 560 -30.67 -18.02 8.20
CA ASP A 560 -30.96 -19.40 8.59
C ASP A 560 -31.35 -20.34 7.44
N GLU A 561 -31.83 -19.87 6.27
CA GLU A 561 -32.13 -20.74 5.12
C GLU A 561 -31.98 -20.03 3.77
N ILE A 562 -30.97 -20.42 2.96
CA ILE A 562 -30.95 -20.11 1.53
C ILE A 562 -31.98 -21.03 0.85
N PRO A 563 -32.98 -20.52 0.11
CA PRO A 563 -33.96 -21.37 -0.55
C PRO A 563 -33.27 -22.39 -1.48
N GLU A 564 -33.70 -23.65 -1.41
CA GLU A 564 -33.10 -24.76 -2.17
C GLU A 564 -33.03 -24.48 -3.67
N GLU A 565 -34.06 -23.83 -4.23
CA GLU A 565 -34.09 -23.44 -5.65
C GLU A 565 -33.02 -22.39 -5.99
N MET A 566 -32.73 -21.47 -5.07
CA MET A 566 -31.65 -20.50 -5.26
C MET A 566 -30.27 -21.14 -5.11
N GLN A 567 -30.11 -22.08 -4.18
CA GLN A 567 -28.89 -22.87 -4.04
C GLN A 567 -28.61 -23.67 -5.32
N LYS A 568 -29.63 -24.34 -5.89
CA LYS A 568 -29.53 -25.03 -7.19
C LYS A 568 -29.10 -24.08 -8.31
N GLU A 569 -29.66 -22.88 -8.33
CA GLU A 569 -29.33 -21.87 -9.35
C GLU A 569 -27.88 -21.36 -9.23
N ILE A 570 -27.38 -21.13 -8.01
CA ILE A 570 -25.97 -20.77 -7.75
C ILE A 570 -25.04 -21.90 -8.19
N ILE A 571 -25.36 -23.14 -7.82
CA ILE A 571 -24.56 -24.32 -8.18
C ILE A 571 -24.50 -24.47 -9.71
N ALA A 572 -25.62 -24.29 -10.40
CA ALA A 572 -25.68 -24.31 -11.85
C ALA A 572 -24.77 -23.21 -12.44
N TYR A 573 -24.85 -21.99 -11.91
CA TYR A 573 -24.00 -20.88 -12.34
C TYR A 573 -22.51 -21.15 -12.11
N LEU A 574 -22.13 -21.73 -10.97
CA LEU A 574 -20.73 -22.11 -10.68
C LEU A 574 -20.22 -23.20 -11.66
N LYS A 575 -21.08 -24.16 -12.04
CA LYS A 575 -20.74 -25.16 -13.07
C LYS A 575 -20.54 -24.53 -14.44
N ASP A 576 -21.35 -23.55 -14.79
CA ASP A 576 -21.19 -22.78 -16.04
C ASP A 576 -19.89 -21.98 -16.01
N MET A 577 -19.56 -21.35 -14.87
CA MET A 577 -18.31 -20.64 -14.66
C MET A 577 -17.09 -21.55 -14.82
N ARG A 578 -17.11 -22.73 -14.20
CA ARG A 578 -16.06 -23.74 -14.39
C ARG A 578 -15.92 -24.15 -15.86
N SER A 579 -17.05 -24.38 -16.54
CA SER A 579 -17.06 -24.79 -17.95
C SER A 579 -16.53 -23.69 -18.86
N ALA A 580 -16.84 -22.42 -18.56
CA ALA A 580 -16.32 -21.26 -19.25
C ALA A 580 -14.80 -21.12 -19.06
N VAL A 581 -14.27 -21.32 -17.84
CA VAL A 581 -12.83 -21.32 -17.57
C VAL A 581 -12.12 -22.44 -18.33
N LYS A 582 -12.62 -23.69 -18.26
CA LYS A 582 -12.03 -24.82 -19.02
C LYS A 582 -12.08 -24.59 -20.53
N GLY A 583 -13.15 -23.98 -21.04
CA GLY A 583 -13.32 -23.68 -22.46
C GLY A 583 -12.30 -22.69 -23.03
N GLN A 584 -11.61 -21.92 -22.17
CA GLN A 584 -10.60 -20.95 -22.59
C GLN A 584 -9.20 -21.57 -22.83
N ASN A 585 -8.98 -22.84 -22.46
CA ASN A 585 -7.71 -23.57 -22.67
C ASN A 585 -6.46 -22.84 -22.10
N ALA A 586 -6.56 -22.21 -20.93
CA ALA A 586 -5.51 -21.39 -20.32
C ALA A 586 -4.44 -22.16 -19.51
N GLY A 587 -4.14 -23.40 -19.91
CA GLY A 587 -3.14 -24.25 -19.26
C GLY A 587 -3.37 -24.45 -17.75
N GLU A 588 -2.28 -24.52 -16.98
CA GLU A 588 -2.30 -24.83 -15.54
C GLU A 588 -3.09 -23.82 -14.71
N LEU A 589 -3.10 -22.54 -15.09
CA LEU A 589 -3.85 -21.49 -14.40
C LEU A 589 -5.37 -21.72 -14.52
N GLY A 590 -5.83 -22.05 -15.73
CA GLY A 590 -7.24 -22.40 -15.98
C GLY A 590 -7.65 -23.69 -15.27
N ASP A 591 -6.76 -24.68 -15.23
CA ASP A 591 -7.01 -25.96 -14.53
C ASP A 591 -7.08 -25.77 -13.01
N ALA A 592 -6.19 -24.99 -12.41
CA ALA A 592 -6.21 -24.69 -10.98
C ALA A 592 -7.47 -23.92 -10.56
N LEU A 593 -7.88 -22.90 -11.33
CA LEU A 593 -9.11 -22.16 -11.07
C LEU A 593 -10.35 -23.06 -11.21
N SER A 594 -10.36 -23.92 -12.22
CA SER A 594 -11.43 -24.90 -12.40
C SER A 594 -11.51 -25.92 -11.27
N ALA A 595 -10.37 -26.39 -10.76
CA ALA A 595 -10.29 -27.29 -9.61
C ALA A 595 -10.82 -26.61 -8.34
N GLY A 596 -10.50 -25.33 -8.12
CA GLY A 596 -11.07 -24.53 -7.04
C GLY A 596 -12.60 -24.41 -7.13
N LEU A 597 -13.13 -24.17 -8.32
CA LEU A 597 -14.58 -24.16 -8.56
C LEU A 597 -15.22 -25.53 -8.33
N ASP A 598 -14.56 -26.62 -8.76
CA ASP A 598 -15.01 -28.00 -8.51
C ASP A 598 -15.10 -28.31 -7.01
N MET A 599 -14.19 -27.78 -6.18
CA MET A 599 -14.27 -27.90 -4.73
C MET A 599 -15.48 -27.15 -4.15
N ILE A 600 -15.71 -25.90 -4.59
CA ILE A 600 -16.82 -25.07 -4.10
C ILE A 600 -18.17 -25.69 -4.49
N ILE A 601 -18.33 -26.08 -5.76
CA ILE A 601 -19.51 -26.81 -6.26
C ILE A 601 -19.70 -28.09 -5.45
N GLY A 602 -18.60 -28.82 -5.26
CA GLY A 602 -18.59 -30.05 -4.50
C GLY A 602 -19.06 -29.90 -3.07
N VAL A 603 -18.79 -28.78 -2.39
CA VAL A 603 -19.33 -28.47 -1.05
C VAL A 603 -20.80 -28.06 -1.13
N ALA A 604 -21.15 -27.21 -2.09
CA ALA A 604 -22.51 -26.68 -2.23
C ALA A 604 -23.56 -27.75 -2.61
N GLU A 605 -23.18 -28.77 -3.38
CA GLU A 605 -24.07 -29.87 -3.82
C GLU A 605 -24.36 -30.91 -2.74
N ARG A 606 -23.53 -30.96 -1.71
CA ARG A 606 -23.35 -32.13 -0.85
C ARG A 606 -24.09 -32.02 0.49
N GLY A 607 -24.80 -30.91 0.72
CA GLY A 607 -25.52 -30.67 1.98
C GLY A 607 -24.61 -30.15 3.11
N PRO A 608 -25.13 -30.04 4.35
CA PRO A 608 -24.34 -29.52 5.47
C PRO A 608 -23.09 -30.36 5.71
N SER A 609 -21.97 -29.68 5.97
CA SER A 609 -20.72 -30.34 6.36
C SER A 609 -20.90 -30.99 7.73
N ALA A 610 -20.44 -32.23 7.89
CA ALA A 610 -20.36 -32.86 9.21
C ALA A 610 -19.43 -32.05 10.14
N ASP A 611 -19.73 -32.06 11.43
CA ASP A 611 -18.92 -31.36 12.43
C ASP A 611 -17.49 -31.92 12.46
N ARG A 612 -16.50 -31.03 12.50
CA ARG A 612 -15.08 -31.43 12.44
C ARG A 612 -14.64 -32.22 13.67
N SER A 613 -15.26 -32.00 14.82
CA SER A 613 -14.98 -32.76 16.05
C SER A 613 -15.52 -34.18 15.96
N ASP A 614 -16.75 -34.34 15.48
CA ASP A 614 -17.38 -35.63 15.18
C ASP A 614 -16.57 -36.48 14.17
N ILE A 615 -16.09 -35.87 13.09
CA ILE A 615 -15.26 -36.57 12.09
C ILE A 615 -13.95 -37.07 12.73
N ARG A 616 -13.35 -36.25 13.61
CA ARG A 616 -12.10 -36.60 14.29
C ARG A 616 -12.32 -37.75 15.27
N GLU A 617 -13.37 -37.68 16.08
CA GLU A 617 -13.73 -38.74 17.03
C GLU A 617 -13.96 -40.07 16.31
N LEU A 618 -14.71 -40.07 15.21
CA LEU A 618 -14.92 -41.26 14.39
C LEU A 618 -13.61 -41.82 13.80
N MET A 619 -12.67 -40.97 13.39
CA MET A 619 -11.37 -41.42 12.87
C MET A 619 -10.52 -42.10 13.95
N ASP A 620 -10.49 -41.54 15.15
CA ASP A 620 -9.73 -42.08 16.28
C ASP A 620 -10.34 -43.44 16.71
N ASP A 621 -11.67 -43.50 16.81
CA ASP A 621 -12.44 -44.72 17.11
C ASP A 621 -12.18 -45.87 16.11
N ILE A 622 -12.19 -45.58 14.80
CA ILE A 622 -11.90 -46.58 13.77
C ILE A 622 -10.45 -47.09 13.89
N ALA A 623 -9.50 -46.20 14.19
CA ALA A 623 -8.10 -46.56 14.34
C ALA A 623 -7.87 -47.48 15.56
N ASP A 624 -8.51 -47.17 16.68
CA ASP A 624 -8.44 -47.98 17.90
C ASP A 624 -9.08 -49.35 17.70
N MET A 625 -10.26 -49.41 17.08
CA MET A 625 -10.93 -50.68 16.79
C MET A 625 -10.07 -51.60 15.89
N ARG A 626 -9.41 -51.03 14.86
CA ARG A 626 -8.51 -51.79 13.99
C ARG A 626 -7.35 -52.40 14.77
N ARG A 627 -6.76 -51.62 15.68
CA ARG A 627 -5.64 -52.05 16.53
C ARG A 627 -6.07 -53.17 17.47
N GLU A 628 -7.23 -53.04 18.10
CA GLU A 628 -7.77 -54.06 19.01
C GLU A 628 -8.05 -55.38 18.29
N VAL A 629 -8.80 -55.35 17.18
CA VAL A 629 -9.11 -56.57 16.41
C VAL A 629 -7.83 -57.23 15.88
N GLY A 630 -6.86 -56.44 15.42
CA GLY A 630 -5.56 -56.95 14.97
C GLY A 630 -4.75 -57.65 16.06
N ASN A 631 -5.07 -57.40 17.34
CA ASN A 631 -4.38 -58.00 18.48
C ASN A 631 -5.13 -59.20 19.09
N PHE A 632 -6.33 -59.56 18.62
CA PHE A 632 -7.15 -60.62 19.21
C PHE A 632 -6.40 -61.95 19.37
N ASP A 633 -5.66 -62.41 18.37
CA ASP A 633 -4.90 -63.66 18.46
C ASP A 633 -3.87 -63.64 19.60
N SER A 634 -3.18 -62.50 19.77
CA SER A 634 -2.21 -62.30 20.85
C SER A 634 -2.87 -62.13 22.21
N GLN A 635 -3.98 -61.39 22.27
CA GLN A 635 -4.71 -61.07 23.50
C GLN A 635 -5.39 -62.30 24.08
N TYR A 636 -5.90 -63.19 23.21
CA TYR A 636 -6.64 -64.38 23.62
C TYR A 636 -5.84 -65.68 23.46
N ASN A 637 -4.55 -65.60 23.11
CA ASN A 637 -3.66 -66.74 22.89
C ASN A 637 -4.31 -67.84 22.02
N ASN A 638 -4.95 -67.42 20.92
CA ASN A 638 -5.74 -68.29 20.07
C ASN A 638 -4.86 -68.99 19.02
N THR A 639 -5.15 -70.27 18.75
CA THR A 639 -4.52 -71.06 17.68
C THR A 639 -5.53 -71.55 16.64
N ASP A 640 -6.81 -71.19 16.77
CA ASP A 640 -7.85 -71.50 15.78
C ASP A 640 -7.68 -70.60 14.55
N GLU A 641 -7.11 -71.19 13.49
CA GLU A 641 -6.87 -70.53 12.20
C GLU A 641 -8.15 -69.95 11.57
N VAL A 642 -9.33 -70.53 11.82
CA VAL A 642 -10.60 -70.04 11.25
C VAL A 642 -11.05 -68.77 11.95
N LEU A 643 -10.90 -68.70 13.27
CA LEU A 643 -11.16 -67.48 14.04
C LEU A 643 -10.16 -66.39 13.71
N SER A 644 -8.86 -66.72 13.62
CA SER A 644 -7.80 -65.80 13.19
C SER A 644 -8.05 -65.25 11.79
N ALA A 645 -8.50 -66.08 10.84
CA ALA A 645 -8.84 -65.60 9.51
C ALA A 645 -10.00 -64.60 9.51
N ARG A 646 -11.01 -64.80 10.37
CA ARG A 646 -12.16 -63.89 10.51
C ARG A 646 -11.78 -62.56 11.19
N ALA A 647 -10.93 -62.60 12.22
CA ALA A 647 -10.40 -61.39 12.86
C ALA A 647 -9.54 -60.58 11.89
N ASN A 648 -8.64 -61.23 11.15
CA ASN A 648 -7.81 -60.58 10.13
C ASN A 648 -8.66 -59.95 9.02
N ALA A 649 -9.70 -60.66 8.53
CA ALA A 649 -10.63 -60.11 7.54
C ALA A 649 -11.37 -58.87 8.06
N LEU A 650 -11.82 -58.88 9.32
CA LEU A 650 -12.45 -57.71 9.94
C LEU A 650 -11.46 -56.54 10.08
N ALA A 651 -10.22 -56.79 10.50
CA ALA A 651 -9.18 -55.75 10.61
C ALA A 651 -8.82 -55.11 9.25
N GLU A 652 -8.81 -55.90 8.17
CA GLU A 652 -8.65 -55.39 6.81
C GLU A 652 -9.84 -54.52 6.37
N ASP A 653 -11.06 -54.94 6.66
CA ASP A 653 -12.26 -54.17 6.31
C ASP A 653 -12.36 -52.85 7.11
N ILE A 654 -11.99 -52.85 8.39
CA ILE A 654 -11.86 -51.62 9.19
C ILE A 654 -10.72 -50.74 8.64
N GLY A 655 -9.61 -51.33 8.17
CA GLY A 655 -8.51 -50.59 7.52
C GLY A 655 -8.94 -49.89 6.22
N LYS A 656 -9.81 -50.52 5.43
CA LYS A 656 -10.42 -49.90 4.25
C LYS A 656 -11.34 -48.75 4.65
N LEU A 657 -12.17 -48.95 5.67
CA LEU A 657 -13.03 -47.89 6.22
C LEU A 657 -12.22 -46.68 6.68
N TYR A 658 -11.14 -46.89 7.45
CA TYR A 658 -10.24 -45.82 7.89
C TYR A 658 -9.64 -45.05 6.71
N SER A 659 -9.18 -45.76 5.68
CA SER A 659 -8.61 -45.15 4.47
C SER A 659 -9.64 -44.30 3.73
N ASN A 660 -10.88 -44.78 3.62
CA ASN A 660 -11.98 -44.07 2.95
C ASN A 660 -12.40 -42.81 3.73
N VAL A 661 -12.48 -42.89 5.06
CA VAL A 661 -12.76 -41.74 5.93
C VAL A 661 -11.63 -40.71 5.85
N SER A 662 -10.37 -41.16 5.95
CA SER A 662 -9.18 -40.30 5.89
C SER A 662 -9.02 -39.59 4.54
N GLN A 663 -9.32 -40.25 3.42
CA GLN A 663 -9.29 -39.63 2.09
C GLN A 663 -10.30 -38.48 1.94
N LYS A 664 -11.45 -38.57 2.62
CA LYS A 664 -12.46 -37.50 2.63
C LYS A 664 -12.14 -36.41 3.66
N GLY A 665 -11.57 -36.79 4.81
CA GLY A 665 -11.16 -35.86 5.88
C GLY A 665 -12.29 -34.92 6.31
N TYR A 666 -11.97 -33.65 6.55
CA TYR A 666 -12.94 -32.61 6.94
C TYR A 666 -13.87 -32.14 5.80
N ASN A 667 -13.78 -32.73 4.61
CA ASN A 667 -14.65 -32.40 3.47
C ASN A 667 -15.86 -33.35 3.35
N MET A 668 -16.19 -34.06 4.44
CA MET A 668 -17.26 -35.04 4.52
C MET A 668 -18.62 -34.38 4.81
N THR A 669 -19.67 -34.88 4.16
CA THR A 669 -21.06 -34.47 4.41
C THR A 669 -21.65 -35.16 5.62
N GLU A 670 -22.72 -34.61 6.19
CA GLU A 670 -23.44 -35.25 7.30
C GLU A 670 -23.98 -36.65 6.93
N ASP A 671 -24.46 -36.84 5.69
CA ASP A 671 -24.92 -38.15 5.21
C ASP A 671 -23.77 -39.15 5.03
N GLU A 672 -22.63 -38.72 4.48
CA GLU A 672 -21.44 -39.57 4.37
C GLU A 672 -20.89 -39.93 5.74
N TYR A 673 -20.86 -38.97 6.68
CA TYR A 673 -20.49 -39.22 8.08
C TYR A 673 -21.42 -40.24 8.73
N ASN A 674 -22.75 -40.07 8.58
CA ASN A 674 -23.72 -41.02 9.11
C ASN A 674 -23.59 -42.42 8.49
N ALA A 675 -23.26 -42.51 7.19
CA ALA A 675 -22.98 -43.76 6.51
C ALA A 675 -21.71 -44.45 7.06
N PHE A 676 -20.60 -43.72 7.21
CA PHE A 676 -19.37 -44.27 7.79
C PHE A 676 -19.54 -44.65 9.26
N LYS A 677 -20.29 -43.86 10.03
CA LYS A 677 -20.66 -44.17 11.42
C LYS A 677 -21.51 -45.43 11.51
N SER A 678 -22.41 -45.65 10.55
CA SER A 678 -23.20 -46.89 10.47
C SER A 678 -22.33 -48.10 10.12
N GLU A 679 -21.40 -47.97 9.17
CA GLU A 679 -20.43 -49.03 8.85
C GLU A 679 -19.52 -49.35 10.03
N TYR A 680 -19.00 -48.34 10.73
CA TYR A 680 -18.26 -48.49 11.97
C TYR A 680 -19.08 -49.24 13.04
N SER A 681 -20.33 -48.83 13.26
CA SER A 681 -21.23 -49.48 14.23
C SER A 681 -21.47 -50.97 13.89
N ARG A 682 -21.60 -51.29 12.59
CA ARG A 682 -21.72 -52.67 12.12
C ARG A 682 -20.46 -53.47 12.40
N TYR A 683 -19.28 -52.93 12.14
CA TYR A 683 -18.02 -53.59 12.44
C TYR A 683 -17.80 -53.76 13.95
N SER A 684 -18.23 -52.80 14.77
CA SER A 684 -18.24 -52.94 16.24
C SER A 684 -19.04 -54.14 16.70
N ALA A 685 -20.24 -54.34 16.16
CA ALA A 685 -21.07 -55.51 16.49
C ALA A 685 -20.41 -56.85 16.06
N VAL A 686 -19.72 -56.87 14.92
CA VAL A 686 -18.97 -58.07 14.47
C VAL A 686 -17.75 -58.32 15.36
N LYS A 687 -17.04 -57.26 15.76
CA LYS A 687 -15.94 -57.32 16.73
C LYS A 687 -16.42 -57.96 18.04
N GLU A 688 -17.51 -57.47 18.63
CA GLU A 688 -18.06 -57.99 19.89
C GLU A 688 -18.42 -59.48 19.78
N SER A 689 -19.02 -59.89 18.66
CA SER A 689 -19.32 -61.31 18.41
C SER A 689 -18.04 -62.16 18.32
N LEU A 690 -17.01 -61.69 17.61
CA LEU A 690 -15.73 -62.38 17.53
C LEU A 690 -15.06 -62.45 18.89
N GLU A 691 -15.05 -61.36 19.65
CA GLU A 691 -14.48 -61.30 20.99
C GLU A 691 -15.11 -62.36 21.93
N GLN A 692 -16.43 -62.55 21.86
CA GLN A 692 -17.12 -63.59 22.60
C GLN A 692 -16.73 -65.01 22.15
N GLU A 693 -16.54 -65.23 20.84
CA GLU A 693 -16.10 -66.52 20.30
C GLU A 693 -14.65 -66.85 20.73
N TYR A 694 -13.76 -65.86 20.69
CA TYR A 694 -12.38 -65.96 21.19
C TYR A 694 -12.35 -66.24 22.70
N ALA A 695 -13.20 -65.56 23.48
CA ALA A 695 -13.33 -65.79 24.92
C ALA A 695 -13.90 -67.18 25.27
N ALA A 696 -14.73 -67.77 24.41
CA ALA A 696 -15.30 -69.11 24.60
C ALA A 696 -14.30 -70.24 24.32
N GLY A 697 -13.23 -70.00 23.55
CA GLY A 697 -12.19 -70.97 23.22
C GLY A 697 -11.18 -71.26 24.34
N MET A 698 -11.16 -70.48 25.43
CA MET A 698 -10.23 -70.66 26.55
C MET A 698 -10.72 -71.69 27.58
N GLY A 699 -10.13 -72.89 27.58
CA GLY A 699 -10.37 -73.95 28.58
C GLY A 699 -9.44 -73.92 29.83
N GLY A 700 -8.73 -72.82 30.09
CA GLY A 700 -7.80 -72.68 31.24
C GLY A 700 -8.13 -71.44 32.10
N PRO A 701 -7.55 -71.31 33.32
CA PRO A 701 -7.87 -70.19 34.20
C PRO A 701 -7.56 -68.87 33.49
N LYS A 702 -8.54 -67.95 33.54
CA LYS A 702 -8.56 -66.68 32.81
C LYS A 702 -7.35 -65.83 33.20
N GLY A 703 -6.46 -65.54 32.25
CA GLY A 703 -5.27 -64.70 32.45
C GLY A 703 -5.52 -63.21 32.19
N PHE A 704 -6.76 -62.73 32.33
CA PHE A 704 -7.08 -61.31 32.15
C PHE A 704 -8.08 -60.87 33.21
N GLY A 705 -7.63 -59.99 34.11
CA GLY A 705 -8.46 -59.38 35.14
C GLY A 705 -8.54 -60.20 36.44
N THR A 706 -7.63 -61.15 36.63
CA THR A 706 -7.60 -61.95 37.86
C THR A 706 -7.06 -61.09 39.00
N ARG A 707 -7.76 -61.08 40.14
CA ARG A 707 -7.28 -60.38 41.35
C ARG A 707 -6.35 -61.28 42.13
N ALA A 708 -5.37 -60.70 42.80
CA ALA A 708 -4.35 -61.44 43.53
C ALA A 708 -4.97 -62.32 44.65
N ASP A 709 -6.08 -61.86 45.23
CA ASP A 709 -6.85 -62.61 46.24
C ASP A 709 -7.56 -63.85 45.68
N ASP A 710 -7.86 -63.87 44.39
CA ASP A 710 -8.55 -64.98 43.72
C ASP A 710 -7.59 -66.08 43.26
N VAL A 711 -6.28 -65.87 43.41
CA VAL A 711 -5.24 -66.81 42.99
C VAL A 711 -4.72 -67.61 44.19
N ALA A 712 -4.88 -68.94 44.11
CA ALA A 712 -4.26 -69.87 45.06
C ALA A 712 -2.76 -70.05 44.79
N PHE A 713 -1.94 -69.00 44.97
CA PHE A 713 -0.52 -68.98 44.62
C PHE A 713 0.30 -70.16 45.16
N ASN A 714 -0.06 -70.69 46.34
CA ASN A 714 0.64 -71.82 46.93
C ASN A 714 0.43 -73.14 46.16
N GLU A 715 -0.54 -73.20 45.25
CA GLU A 715 -0.96 -74.39 44.52
C GLU A 715 -0.59 -74.34 43.03
N LEU A 716 -0.20 -73.17 42.50
CA LEU A 716 0.08 -72.96 41.07
C LEU A 716 1.24 -73.81 40.53
N ASP A 717 1.01 -74.75 39.63
CA ASP A 717 2.10 -75.36 38.87
C ASP A 717 2.89 -74.32 38.04
N ILE A 718 4.00 -74.75 37.43
CA ILE A 718 4.89 -73.81 36.71
C ILE A 718 4.15 -73.12 35.58
N ASP A 719 3.36 -73.84 34.80
CA ASP A 719 2.65 -73.27 33.65
C ASP A 719 1.63 -72.22 34.11
N SER A 720 0.87 -72.53 35.16
CA SER A 720 -0.09 -71.59 35.75
C SER A 720 0.62 -70.39 36.40
N LEU A 721 1.78 -70.60 37.04
CA LEU A 721 2.59 -69.51 37.59
C LEU A 721 3.17 -68.62 36.49
N THR A 722 3.57 -69.21 35.35
CA THR A 722 4.07 -68.49 34.18
C THR A 722 3.00 -67.56 33.61
N ILE A 723 1.77 -68.08 33.45
CA ILE A 723 0.64 -67.31 32.95
C ILE A 723 0.33 -66.13 33.89
N ILE A 724 0.25 -66.38 35.20
CA ILE A 724 -0.03 -65.33 36.19
C ILE A 724 1.11 -64.29 36.22
N MET A 725 2.37 -64.70 36.13
CA MET A 725 3.50 -63.77 36.11
C MET A 725 3.48 -62.87 34.87
N LEU A 726 3.19 -63.42 33.70
CA LEU A 726 3.09 -62.65 32.46
C LEU A 726 1.89 -61.69 32.46
N GLU A 727 0.75 -62.09 33.02
CA GLU A 727 -0.41 -61.20 33.19
C GLU A 727 -0.03 -59.98 34.03
N TYR A 728 0.54 -60.19 35.22
CA TYR A 728 0.90 -59.09 36.11
C TYR A 728 2.07 -58.25 35.58
N ALA A 729 2.99 -58.82 34.80
CA ALA A 729 4.03 -58.05 34.11
C ALA A 729 3.44 -57.14 33.02
N SER A 730 2.48 -57.62 32.24
CA SER A 730 1.76 -56.82 31.25
C SER A 730 0.96 -55.69 31.91
N ARG A 731 0.25 -56.01 32.99
CA ARG A 731 -0.51 -55.04 33.78
C ARG A 731 0.36 -53.97 34.42
N TYR A 732 1.51 -54.37 34.97
CA TYR A 732 2.53 -53.45 35.47
C TYR A 732 3.01 -52.48 34.38
N SER A 733 3.36 -52.97 33.18
CA SER A 733 3.80 -52.11 32.08
C SER A 733 2.74 -51.08 31.67
N ALA A 734 1.46 -51.48 31.65
CA ALA A 734 0.35 -50.57 31.36
C ALA A 734 0.17 -49.53 32.47
N ALA A 735 0.19 -49.97 33.74
CA ALA A 735 0.06 -49.11 34.91
C ALA A 735 1.19 -48.08 35.01
N VAL A 736 2.43 -48.44 34.69
CA VAL A 736 3.58 -47.52 34.63
C VAL A 736 3.40 -46.45 33.54
N SER A 737 2.92 -46.84 32.35
CA SER A 737 2.66 -45.88 31.26
C SER A 737 1.58 -44.87 31.64
N MET A 738 0.54 -45.31 32.32
CA MET A 738 -0.56 -44.46 32.80
C MET A 738 -0.09 -43.56 33.96
N ALA A 739 0.64 -44.12 34.93
CA ALA A 739 1.22 -43.36 36.04
C ALA A 739 2.15 -42.24 35.54
N ASN A 740 3.04 -42.54 34.58
CA ASN A 740 3.95 -41.57 33.98
C ASN A 740 3.21 -40.44 33.24
N SER A 741 2.05 -40.73 32.65
CA SER A 741 1.21 -39.74 31.99
C SER A 741 0.42 -38.85 32.98
N ALA A 742 0.20 -39.34 34.21
CA ALA A 742 -0.58 -38.66 35.25
C ALA A 742 0.25 -37.78 36.22
N MET A 743 1.59 -37.81 36.17
CA MET A 743 2.49 -37.12 37.11
C MET A 743 2.47 -35.57 37.09
N GLY A 744 1.53 -34.95 36.37
CA GLY A 744 1.33 -33.49 36.39
C GLY A 744 0.67 -32.92 37.65
N ALA A 745 0.07 -33.76 38.53
CA ALA A 745 -0.72 -33.30 39.67
C ALA A 745 -0.71 -34.27 40.88
N ASN A 746 0.26 -34.12 41.82
CA ASN A 746 0.35 -34.77 43.15
C ASN A 746 0.53 -36.32 43.14
N THR A 747 1.17 -37.03 44.08
CA THR A 747 1.82 -36.83 45.40
C THR A 747 2.92 -37.92 45.52
N GLY A 748 3.94 -37.76 46.36
CA GLY A 748 5.03 -38.78 46.54
C GLY A 748 4.58 -40.20 46.95
N GLU A 749 3.28 -40.42 47.15
CA GLU A 749 2.66 -41.73 47.38
C GLU A 749 2.56 -42.55 46.08
N LEU A 750 2.26 -41.92 44.93
CA LEU A 750 2.24 -42.62 43.63
C LEU A 750 3.65 -43.04 43.20
N GLU A 751 4.64 -42.18 43.44
CA GLU A 751 6.05 -42.47 43.18
C GLU A 751 6.57 -43.58 44.11
N ALA A 752 6.13 -43.61 45.38
CA ALA A 752 6.46 -44.71 46.30
C ALA A 752 5.85 -46.05 45.86
N LEU A 753 4.60 -46.06 45.38
CA LEU A 753 3.94 -47.26 44.86
C LEU A 753 4.56 -47.75 43.55
N LEU A 754 5.01 -46.84 42.68
CA LEU A 754 5.68 -47.19 41.43
C LEU A 754 7.05 -47.84 41.71
N ASN A 755 7.83 -47.26 42.63
CA ASN A 755 9.10 -47.84 43.07
C ASN A 755 8.92 -49.19 43.79
N ASP A 756 7.90 -49.35 44.64
CA ASP A 756 7.62 -50.63 45.30
C ASP A 756 7.23 -51.70 44.28
N ALA A 757 6.37 -51.38 43.31
CA ALA A 757 5.98 -52.30 42.24
C ALA A 757 7.18 -52.72 41.36
N GLU A 758 8.09 -51.79 41.05
CA GLU A 758 9.33 -52.07 40.30
C GLU A 758 10.25 -53.01 41.09
N GLU A 759 10.51 -52.74 42.37
CA GLU A 759 11.35 -53.60 43.22
C GLU A 759 10.77 -55.03 43.35
N LYS A 760 9.45 -55.15 43.50
CA LYS A 760 8.78 -56.46 43.58
C LYS A 760 8.76 -57.17 42.23
N TYR A 761 8.64 -56.44 41.13
CA TYR A 761 8.76 -56.99 39.78
C TYR A 761 10.14 -57.60 39.56
N GLU A 762 11.21 -56.85 39.82
CA GLU A 762 12.59 -57.33 39.66
C GLU A 762 12.85 -58.59 40.50
N THR A 763 12.41 -58.59 41.77
CA THR A 763 12.55 -59.77 42.65
C THR A 763 11.76 -60.97 42.13
N ALA A 764 10.53 -60.75 41.66
CA ALA A 764 9.69 -61.82 41.13
C ALA A 764 10.24 -62.37 39.80
N ALA A 765 10.73 -61.50 38.92
CA ALA A 765 11.36 -61.86 37.66
C ALA A 765 12.65 -62.66 37.88
N GLU A 766 13.54 -62.22 38.78
CA GLU A 766 14.78 -62.94 39.11
C GLU A 766 14.48 -64.31 39.74
N ASP A 767 13.53 -64.39 40.68
CA ASP A 767 13.13 -65.67 41.28
C ASP A 767 12.46 -66.61 40.27
N PHE A 768 11.74 -66.05 39.30
CA PHE A 768 11.10 -66.82 38.24
C PHE A 768 12.12 -67.29 37.19
N GLU A 769 13.07 -66.45 36.80
CA GLU A 769 14.17 -66.79 35.88
C GLU A 769 15.04 -67.92 36.47
N ASN A 770 15.42 -67.81 37.75
CA ASN A 770 16.16 -68.87 38.46
C ASN A 770 15.37 -70.19 38.53
N LEU A 771 14.05 -70.14 38.69
CA LEU A 771 13.19 -71.32 38.63
C LEU A 771 13.16 -71.91 37.22
N TYR A 772 13.04 -71.05 36.21
CA TYR A 772 12.92 -71.43 34.81
C TYR A 772 14.22 -72.06 34.28
N GLU A 773 15.39 -71.48 34.58
CA GLU A 773 16.70 -72.03 34.20
C GLU A 773 16.93 -73.46 34.77
N LEU A 774 16.52 -73.68 36.03
CA LEU A 774 16.61 -75.00 36.66
C LEU A 774 15.56 -75.99 36.11
N TYR A 775 14.37 -75.50 35.80
CA TYR A 775 13.31 -76.30 35.19
C TYR A 775 13.71 -76.76 33.77
N ASP A 776 14.30 -75.87 32.97
CA ASP A 776 14.77 -76.15 31.60
C ASP A 776 15.96 -77.14 31.59
N SER A 777 16.73 -77.18 32.69
CA SER A 777 17.74 -78.22 32.93
C SER A 777 17.16 -79.59 33.33
N GLY A 778 15.83 -79.73 33.39
CA GLY A 778 15.11 -80.98 33.62
C GLY A 778 14.89 -81.34 35.09
N THR A 779 15.14 -80.43 36.04
CA THR A 779 15.02 -80.71 37.48
C THR A 779 14.09 -79.70 38.18
N LEU A 780 12.91 -80.15 38.61
CA LEU A 780 11.98 -79.29 39.37
C LEU A 780 12.46 -79.09 40.81
N ASN A 781 13.02 -77.91 41.11
CA ASN A 781 13.37 -77.56 42.47
C ASN A 781 12.17 -76.92 43.20
N LEU A 782 11.47 -77.71 44.01
CA LEU A 782 10.28 -77.27 44.76
C LEU A 782 10.55 -76.08 45.69
N SER A 783 11.79 -75.87 46.14
CA SER A 783 12.14 -74.72 46.96
C SER A 783 12.14 -73.43 46.14
N PHE A 784 12.62 -73.46 44.89
CA PHE A 784 12.53 -72.33 43.97
C PHE A 784 11.09 -72.10 43.54
N LEU A 785 10.32 -73.16 43.23
CA LEU A 785 8.91 -73.01 42.86
C LEU A 785 8.10 -72.32 43.98
N ARG A 786 8.32 -72.72 45.23
CA ARG A 786 7.70 -72.04 46.39
C ARG A 786 8.16 -70.59 46.54
N LYS A 787 9.43 -70.30 46.23
CA LYS A 787 9.99 -68.95 46.27
C LYS A 787 9.34 -68.08 45.19
N SER A 788 9.31 -68.53 43.94
CA SER A 788 8.71 -67.81 42.81
C SER A 788 7.20 -67.62 42.97
N ARG A 789 6.48 -68.61 43.52
CA ARG A 789 5.05 -68.44 43.90
C ARG A 789 4.87 -67.31 44.91
N LYS A 790 5.77 -67.20 45.89
CA LYS A 790 5.71 -66.19 46.94
C LYS A 790 6.06 -64.80 46.41
N SER A 791 7.12 -64.67 45.59
CA SER A 791 7.52 -63.39 45.02
C SER A 791 6.50 -62.89 43.99
N THR A 792 5.98 -63.77 43.12
CA THR A 792 4.91 -63.42 42.16
C THR A 792 3.64 -62.98 42.88
N LYS A 793 3.27 -63.63 44.00
CA LYS A 793 2.14 -63.18 44.84
C LYS A 793 2.35 -61.75 45.35
N ILE A 794 3.54 -61.45 45.86
CA ILE A 794 3.85 -60.11 46.41
C ILE A 794 3.82 -59.06 45.29
N PHE A 795 4.40 -59.37 44.14
CA PHE A 795 4.37 -58.51 42.95
C PHE A 795 2.93 -58.22 42.48
N ALA A 796 2.08 -59.24 42.41
CA ALA A 796 0.68 -59.10 42.01
C ALA A 796 -0.09 -58.07 42.86
N TYR A 797 0.08 -58.10 44.19
CA TYR A 797 -0.54 -57.10 45.07
C TYR A 797 0.03 -55.70 44.90
N ALA A 798 1.33 -55.56 44.61
CA ALA A 798 1.96 -54.26 44.37
C ALA A 798 1.42 -53.60 43.09
N VAL A 799 1.23 -54.39 42.02
CA VAL A 799 0.63 -53.91 40.77
C VAL A 799 -0.81 -53.46 40.98
N GLU A 800 -1.62 -54.24 41.71
CA GLU A 800 -3.01 -53.84 42.01
C GLU A 800 -3.10 -52.59 42.88
N ALA A 801 -2.17 -52.40 43.83
CA ALA A 801 -2.10 -51.17 44.62
C ALA A 801 -1.80 -49.95 43.73
N LEU A 802 -0.89 -50.09 42.77
CA LEU A 802 -0.57 -49.05 41.80
C LEU A 802 -1.75 -48.75 40.87
N GLU A 803 -2.40 -49.77 40.31
CA GLU A 803 -3.59 -49.65 39.45
C GLU A 803 -4.75 -48.93 40.14
N ASN A 804 -4.96 -49.21 41.43
CA ASN A 804 -6.00 -48.52 42.23
C ASN A 804 -5.66 -47.04 42.47
N ALA A 805 -4.38 -46.68 42.55
CA ALA A 805 -3.95 -45.29 42.75
C ALA A 805 -4.07 -44.44 41.47
N ILE A 806 -3.93 -45.05 40.29
CA ILE A 806 -4.06 -44.36 38.98
C ILE A 806 -5.48 -44.38 38.42
N SER A 807 -6.37 -45.23 38.94
CA SER A 807 -7.76 -45.24 38.53
C SER A 807 -8.51 -44.05 39.15
N PRO A 808 -9.30 -43.27 38.39
CA PRO A 808 -10.10 -42.19 38.94
C PRO A 808 -11.07 -42.79 39.97
N SER A 809 -11.04 -42.30 41.20
CA SER A 809 -12.07 -42.66 42.17
C SER A 809 -13.41 -42.21 41.61
N VAL A 810 -14.33 -43.18 41.45
CA VAL A 810 -15.67 -43.05 40.89
C VAL A 810 -16.40 -41.79 41.34
#